data_AF-A0A848G1F3-F1
#
_entry.id   AF-A0A848G1F3-F1
#
_cell.length_a   1.000
_cell.length_b   1.000
_cell.length_c   1.000
_cell.angle_alpha   90.00
_cell.angle_beta   90.00
_cell.angle_gamma   90.00
#
_symmetry.space_group_name_H-M   'P 1'
#
loop_
_entity.id
_entity.type
_entity.pdbx_description
1 polymer ?
#
loop_
_entity_poly.entity_id
_entity_poly.type
_entity_poly.pdbx_seq_one_letter_code
_entity_poly.pdbx_strand_id
1 'polypeptide(L)'
;MPYPAALGHRPLEVDEAYAALTQYAADYGREPLLLLMHAAVPETLRPDLLNLIRVNFLAARGPDTSLEADVLFSPLATALGGGYYRIDAQVRWHCLVMLRSLYRHDPRPRIRRIAELLWRYVEAREHQASRAADPQLAEFLDIQRWVALAFLEPGSAAHAFADALRQAGDSRSEVTLRLGGLAAAIEIPLAGQPELLAYARGLDALAGGNEEAGRQLLEALGDGDIRVGDIVLRPGELLADSAAPSLRPDTKGTPASRRICLVLAGRGSTRDPMDGSLIDFEALYPAITQGLARLDIASRRFDLPASDSIQILLDADLVLGDLSGADPDTCYQLGLALALRPEGVQLIARRDSWQGVDALALGLIHEYDAPESTPAGLARFAAWLAGSLQGPGTPLARSPVYLDLDLRPPHLDEDAIAQPLPAWPSRPQALLIQAHGLRVDPASGRSIDLDDSRASLGRALQGAGIDIRRADDDATPGSPDFLRQLLEADLVVADLSTLPPDTLLQLGLRHGLRPGRNLLLAEAETPLPISLRSQKVLRYKRVNTHLDTREQADLNAMLQAALVHLLAQTRADSPVYEALPALHPPSPRPARIFVSYPQTYTPYVRPLVAALKGLGLEVSWDMDLSSGHDWATALSRMLEEADAVICVAGRDTAAREFPMAEIQRSVELGKRLIPVLVEPIDAPPELTSRSAANPERNGRLRYLLDGWREDDFDALVAEIAERIRTRLGAPEQAPPADSNGQATRQLSIRVLRAGQLEVQCADESGRHDWRQAYDPAAVALAADTFQHQTPRTGQALDVLTDLLIPSALAGLPRASAYRLILGPEAVPWPWELMLSWRLHALRKAIPVLRRSDGNLFSVLREPPRRALLVHSRPQSEAPIRADGLDALQGAGFEVTISTGEPRETLLALTSGDFGLVIINGRSSAGDGRAGMLLGDGVALGSEDLAQMRLTPEVVILHAPEVDHGGLASLMAPALQKAGVRCVVAPAWGTGGPADAAYHDTLLSLLAGGERFADAHAGAVAACFDAAPQDGQWAAYQAWGEPDFRFPGLAPA
;
A
#
# COMPACT_ATOMS: atom_id res chain seq x y z
N MET A 1 -31.21 4.47 -36.56
CA MET A 1 -30.98 3.01 -36.53
C MET A 1 -30.31 2.69 -35.19
N PRO A 2 -30.65 1.63 -34.48
CA PRO A 2 -29.83 1.23 -33.32
C PRO A 2 -28.41 0.87 -33.79
N TYR A 3 -27.41 1.11 -32.94
CA TYR A 3 -26.05 0.62 -33.20
C TYR A 3 -26.07 -0.92 -33.34
N PRO A 4 -25.20 -1.50 -34.18
CA PRO A 4 -25.08 -2.95 -34.32
C PRO A 4 -24.88 -3.64 -32.98
N ALA A 5 -25.64 -4.71 -32.71
CA ALA A 5 -25.53 -5.48 -31.46
C ALA A 5 -24.17 -6.17 -31.29
N ALA A 6 -23.36 -6.27 -32.35
CA ALA A 6 -22.03 -6.86 -32.32
C ALA A 6 -20.94 -5.95 -31.73
N LEU A 7 -21.20 -4.65 -31.55
CA LEU A 7 -20.24 -3.69 -30.98
C LEU A 7 -19.79 -4.12 -29.58
N GLY A 8 -18.47 -4.18 -29.38
CA GLY A 8 -17.84 -4.61 -28.12
C GLY A 8 -17.78 -6.13 -27.91
N HIS A 9 -18.38 -6.93 -28.80
CA HIS A 9 -18.36 -8.40 -28.73
C HIS A 9 -17.44 -9.03 -29.78
N ARG A 10 -17.42 -8.49 -31.01
CA ARG A 10 -16.54 -8.90 -32.12
C ARG A 10 -16.27 -7.71 -33.05
N PRO A 11 -15.23 -7.74 -33.90
CA PRO A 11 -15.07 -6.75 -34.97
C PRO A 11 -16.32 -6.71 -35.85
N LEU A 12 -16.76 -5.50 -36.20
CA LEU A 12 -17.92 -5.32 -37.06
C LEU A 12 -17.65 -5.80 -38.49
N GLU A 13 -18.68 -6.32 -39.16
CA GLU A 13 -18.64 -6.51 -40.61
C GLU A 13 -18.68 -5.17 -41.35
N VAL A 14 -18.30 -5.18 -42.63
CA VAL A 14 -18.25 -3.97 -43.47
C VAL A 14 -19.56 -3.18 -43.44
N ASP A 15 -20.70 -3.85 -43.64
CA ASP A 15 -22.02 -3.21 -43.68
C ASP A 15 -22.46 -2.71 -42.28
N GLU A 16 -22.06 -3.42 -41.22
CA GLU A 16 -22.34 -3.02 -39.83
C GLU A 16 -21.54 -1.77 -39.44
N ALA A 17 -20.26 -1.68 -39.85
CA ALA A 17 -19.42 -0.51 -39.61
C ALA A 17 -19.94 0.74 -40.35
N TYR A 18 -20.43 0.59 -41.59
CA TYR A 18 -21.09 1.68 -42.31
C TYR A 18 -22.35 2.16 -41.61
N ALA A 19 -23.19 1.23 -41.14
CA ALA A 19 -24.40 1.58 -40.39
C ALA A 19 -24.05 2.29 -39.07
N ALA A 20 -23.02 1.82 -38.36
CA ALA A 20 -22.55 2.40 -37.11
C ALA A 20 -21.99 3.82 -37.29
N LEU A 21 -21.19 4.07 -38.34
CA LEU A 21 -20.68 5.41 -38.68
C LEU A 21 -21.79 6.37 -39.11
N THR A 22 -22.79 5.88 -39.84
CA THR A 22 -23.95 6.68 -40.24
C THR A 22 -24.78 7.09 -39.03
N GLN A 23 -24.98 6.16 -38.09
CA GLN A 23 -25.69 6.43 -36.86
C GLN A 23 -24.91 7.39 -35.96
N TYR A 24 -23.59 7.21 -35.83
CA TYR A 24 -22.71 8.10 -35.10
C TYR A 24 -22.75 9.54 -35.63
N ALA A 25 -22.71 9.70 -36.95
CA ALA A 25 -22.85 11.01 -37.59
C ALA A 25 -24.20 11.68 -37.31
N ALA A 26 -25.27 10.88 -37.14
CA ALA A 26 -26.61 11.39 -36.82
C ALA A 26 -26.75 11.79 -35.35
N ASP A 27 -26.14 11.03 -34.43
CA ASP A 27 -26.26 11.24 -32.99
C ASP A 27 -25.36 12.37 -32.48
N TYR A 28 -24.11 12.40 -32.95
CA TYR A 28 -23.07 13.32 -32.45
C TYR A 28 -22.76 14.45 -33.44
N GLY A 29 -23.23 14.34 -34.68
CA GLY A 29 -23.02 15.36 -35.71
C GLY A 29 -21.66 15.27 -36.40
N ARG A 30 -21.37 16.30 -37.19
CA ARG A 30 -20.24 16.29 -38.13
C ARG A 30 -18.89 16.52 -37.45
N GLU A 31 -18.84 17.36 -36.41
CA GLU A 31 -17.60 17.69 -35.71
C GLU A 31 -16.96 16.49 -35.00
N PRO A 32 -17.68 15.69 -34.18
CA PRO A 32 -17.14 14.47 -33.58
C PRO A 32 -16.75 13.42 -34.63
N LEU A 33 -17.52 13.27 -35.71
CA LEU A 33 -17.15 12.39 -36.83
C LEU A 33 -15.81 12.78 -37.46
N LEU A 34 -15.57 14.08 -37.67
CA LEU A 34 -14.30 14.55 -38.19
C LEU A 34 -13.15 14.25 -37.22
N LEU A 35 -13.35 14.42 -35.91
CA LEU A 35 -12.34 14.07 -34.92
C LEU A 35 -12.09 12.55 -34.88
N LEU A 36 -13.13 11.73 -34.90
CA LEU A 36 -13.06 10.26 -34.98
C LEU A 36 -12.25 9.81 -36.20
N MET A 37 -12.45 10.44 -37.37
CA MET A 37 -11.69 10.16 -38.58
C MET A 37 -10.19 10.42 -38.41
N HIS A 38 -9.80 11.49 -37.70
CA HIS A 38 -8.39 11.79 -37.42
C HIS A 38 -7.81 10.88 -36.32
N ALA A 39 -8.64 10.51 -35.34
CA ALA A 39 -8.30 9.61 -34.25
C ALA A 39 -8.13 8.15 -34.69
N ALA A 40 -8.56 7.79 -35.90
CA ALA A 40 -8.39 6.47 -36.48
C ALA A 40 -6.96 6.16 -36.95
N VAL A 41 -6.06 7.16 -37.01
CA VAL A 41 -4.65 6.93 -37.40
C VAL A 41 -3.89 6.18 -36.29
N PRO A 42 -3.86 6.64 -35.02
CA PRO A 42 -3.42 5.81 -33.89
C PRO A 42 -4.18 4.47 -33.82
N GLU A 43 -3.53 3.43 -33.26
CA GLU A 43 -4.21 2.16 -32.96
C GLU A 43 -5.01 2.26 -31.66
N THR A 44 -4.35 2.73 -30.62
CA THR A 44 -4.93 3.08 -29.31
C THR A 44 -4.88 4.59 -29.07
N LEU A 45 -5.84 5.09 -28.29
CA LEU A 45 -6.02 6.51 -28.00
C LEU A 45 -5.90 6.77 -26.50
N ARG A 46 -5.33 7.93 -26.18
CA ARG A 46 -5.39 8.55 -24.86
C ARG A 46 -6.07 9.92 -24.98
N PRO A 47 -6.75 10.42 -23.92
CA PRO A 47 -7.37 11.74 -23.94
C PRO A 47 -6.42 12.86 -24.36
N ASP A 48 -5.16 12.83 -23.88
CA ASP A 48 -4.18 13.85 -24.21
C ASP A 48 -3.73 13.79 -25.69
N LEU A 49 -3.57 12.58 -26.25
CA LEU A 49 -3.26 12.42 -27.67
C LEU A 49 -4.43 12.86 -28.56
N LEU A 50 -5.67 12.53 -28.17
CA LEU A 50 -6.87 12.94 -28.89
C LEU A 50 -7.02 14.48 -28.89
N ASN A 51 -6.77 15.13 -27.75
CA ASN A 51 -6.75 16.58 -27.64
C ASN A 51 -5.65 17.19 -28.54
N LEU A 52 -4.45 16.61 -28.56
CA LEU A 52 -3.39 17.07 -29.47
C LEU A 52 -3.80 16.96 -30.94
N ILE A 53 -4.46 15.87 -31.34
CA ILE A 53 -5.00 15.69 -32.69
C ILE A 53 -6.04 16.77 -33.00
N ARG A 54 -6.99 17.01 -32.08
CA ARG A 54 -8.02 18.04 -32.24
C ARG A 54 -7.41 19.43 -32.40
N VAL A 55 -6.50 19.83 -31.51
CA VAL A 55 -5.86 21.14 -31.55
C VAL A 55 -5.03 21.34 -32.83
N ASN A 56 -4.34 20.31 -33.32
CA ASN A 56 -3.48 20.47 -34.50
C ASN A 56 -4.23 20.40 -35.83
N PHE A 57 -5.36 19.69 -35.91
CA PHE A 57 -6.04 19.43 -37.18
C PHE A 57 -7.44 20.05 -37.27
N LEU A 58 -8.06 20.42 -36.14
CA LEU A 58 -9.42 20.95 -36.04
C LEU A 58 -9.53 22.25 -35.21
N ALA A 59 -8.41 22.91 -34.85
CA ALA A 59 -8.39 24.14 -34.03
C ALA A 59 -9.31 25.29 -34.48
N ALA A 60 -9.63 25.38 -35.78
CA ALA A 60 -10.55 26.39 -36.32
C ALA A 60 -12.00 26.23 -35.82
N ARG A 61 -12.31 25.19 -35.04
CA ARG A 61 -13.68 24.83 -34.60
C ARG A 61 -13.99 25.10 -33.13
N GLY A 62 -13.11 25.78 -32.39
CA GLY A 62 -13.35 26.22 -31.01
C GLY A 62 -12.83 25.26 -29.92
N PRO A 63 -12.80 25.68 -28.64
CA PRO A 63 -12.21 24.94 -27.53
C PRO A 63 -13.16 23.90 -26.90
N ASP A 64 -14.20 23.46 -27.60
CA ASP A 64 -15.21 22.57 -27.04
C ASP A 64 -14.61 21.19 -26.70
N THR A 65 -14.46 20.92 -25.40
CA THR A 65 -13.93 19.66 -24.86
C THR A 65 -14.95 18.52 -24.93
N SER A 66 -16.24 18.81 -25.21
CA SER A 66 -17.25 17.76 -25.39
C SER A 66 -16.95 16.85 -26.58
N LEU A 67 -16.27 17.36 -27.61
CA LEU A 67 -15.90 16.60 -28.81
C LEU A 67 -14.99 15.40 -28.52
N GLU A 68 -14.09 15.53 -27.55
CA GLU A 68 -13.20 14.43 -27.14
C GLU A 68 -13.99 13.36 -26.39
N ALA A 69 -14.92 13.77 -25.53
CA ALA A 69 -15.82 12.86 -24.82
C ALA A 69 -16.75 12.12 -25.80
N ASP A 70 -17.27 12.81 -26.80
CA ASP A 70 -18.13 12.24 -27.85
C ASP A 70 -17.43 11.22 -28.73
N VAL A 71 -16.09 11.21 -28.78
CA VAL A 71 -15.30 10.18 -29.45
C VAL A 71 -14.97 9.04 -28.49
N LEU A 72 -14.43 9.35 -27.31
CA LEU A 72 -13.91 8.36 -26.35
C LEU A 72 -15.01 7.54 -25.67
N PHE A 73 -16.18 8.13 -25.42
CA PHE A 73 -17.33 7.48 -24.79
C PHE A 73 -18.42 7.12 -25.80
N SER A 74 -18.10 7.21 -27.10
CA SER A 74 -19.01 6.72 -28.13
C SER A 74 -19.12 5.20 -28.08
N PRO A 75 -20.23 4.62 -28.56
CA PRO A 75 -20.34 3.18 -28.74
C PRO A 75 -19.25 2.58 -29.64
N LEU A 76 -18.64 3.39 -30.51
CA LEU A 76 -17.60 2.97 -31.46
C LEU A 76 -16.21 2.83 -30.83
N ALA A 77 -16.04 3.31 -29.59
CA ALA A 77 -14.80 3.23 -28.83
C ALA A 77 -14.97 2.29 -27.63
N THR A 78 -14.00 1.40 -27.42
CA THR A 78 -13.94 0.52 -26.24
C THR A 78 -12.87 1.05 -25.29
N ALA A 79 -13.23 1.23 -24.02
CA ALA A 79 -12.26 1.55 -22.97
C ALA A 79 -11.45 0.30 -22.61
N LEU A 80 -10.12 0.40 -22.69
CA LEU A 80 -9.19 -0.69 -22.35
C LEU A 80 -8.73 -0.65 -20.88
N GLY A 81 -9.18 0.35 -20.11
CA GLY A 81 -8.68 0.66 -18.76
C GLY A 81 -7.52 1.66 -18.77
N GLY A 82 -7.21 2.28 -17.62
CA GLY A 82 -6.05 3.17 -17.48
C GLY A 82 -6.07 4.47 -18.32
N GLY A 83 -7.23 4.87 -18.86
CA GLY A 83 -7.35 6.01 -19.77
C GLY A 83 -6.96 5.70 -21.22
N TYR A 84 -6.90 4.42 -21.60
CA TYR A 84 -6.67 3.97 -22.97
C TYR A 84 -7.98 3.54 -23.63
N TYR A 85 -8.13 3.89 -24.90
CA TYR A 85 -9.32 3.63 -25.70
C TYR A 85 -8.93 3.05 -27.04
N ARG A 86 -9.79 2.23 -27.63
CA ARG A 86 -9.59 1.67 -28.98
C ARG A 86 -10.87 1.78 -29.79
N ILE A 87 -10.73 2.22 -31.04
CA ILE A 87 -11.83 2.26 -32.01
C ILE A 87 -12.00 0.85 -32.58
N ASP A 88 -13.24 0.41 -32.82
CA ASP A 88 -13.49 -0.85 -33.53
C ASP A 88 -12.69 -0.93 -34.85
N ALA A 89 -12.08 -2.08 -35.12
CA ALA A 89 -11.12 -2.23 -36.21
C ALA A 89 -11.71 -1.92 -37.59
N GLN A 90 -12.95 -2.34 -37.85
CA GLN A 90 -13.61 -2.10 -39.12
C GLN A 90 -14.08 -0.64 -39.25
N VAL A 91 -14.52 -0.04 -38.14
CA VAL A 91 -14.82 1.41 -38.08
C VAL A 91 -13.57 2.24 -38.34
N ARG A 92 -12.44 1.90 -37.70
CA ARG A 92 -11.13 2.53 -37.88
C ARG A 92 -10.71 2.51 -39.34
N TRP A 93 -10.84 1.35 -40.01
CA TRP A 93 -10.53 1.19 -41.44
C TRP A 93 -11.34 2.16 -42.32
N HIS A 94 -12.66 2.22 -42.12
CA HIS A 94 -13.54 3.11 -42.89
C HIS A 94 -13.24 4.59 -42.64
N CYS A 95 -12.98 4.97 -41.37
CA CYS A 95 -12.55 6.30 -40.99
C CYS A 95 -11.29 6.74 -41.73
N LEU A 96 -10.30 5.85 -41.88
CA LEU A 96 -9.06 6.14 -42.62
C LEU A 96 -9.30 6.34 -44.12
N VAL A 97 -10.16 5.52 -44.72
CA VAL A 97 -10.57 5.67 -46.14
C VAL A 97 -11.29 7.01 -46.35
N MET A 98 -12.25 7.32 -45.47
CA MET A 98 -12.97 8.59 -45.51
C MET A 98 -12.04 9.78 -45.31
N LEU A 99 -11.07 9.69 -44.39
CA LEU A 99 -10.10 10.75 -44.12
C LEU A 99 -9.22 11.00 -45.35
N ARG A 100 -8.74 9.94 -45.98
CA ARG A 100 -7.96 10.03 -47.23
C ARG A 100 -8.76 10.66 -48.35
N SER A 101 -10.04 10.29 -48.48
CA SER A 101 -10.94 10.83 -49.52
C SER A 101 -11.23 12.31 -49.28
N LEU A 102 -11.58 12.68 -48.04
CA LEU A 102 -11.96 14.05 -47.65
C LEU A 102 -10.81 15.04 -47.84
N TYR A 103 -9.57 14.62 -47.56
CA TYR A 103 -8.37 15.46 -47.65
C TYR A 103 -7.46 15.08 -48.83
N ARG A 104 -8.01 14.46 -49.88
CA ARG A 104 -7.23 13.98 -51.05
C ARG A 104 -6.45 15.07 -51.79
N HIS A 105 -6.88 16.32 -51.65
CA HIS A 105 -6.29 17.49 -52.32
C HIS A 105 -5.34 18.28 -51.43
N ASP A 106 -5.11 17.84 -50.18
CA ASP A 106 -4.12 18.49 -49.34
C ASP A 106 -2.73 18.34 -49.99
N PRO A 107 -1.93 19.42 -50.03
CA PRO A 107 -0.58 19.39 -50.62
C PRO A 107 0.36 18.42 -49.89
N ARG A 108 0.07 18.11 -48.62
CA ARG A 108 0.68 17.02 -47.87
C ARG A 108 -0.42 16.11 -47.31
N PRO A 109 -0.35 14.79 -47.51
CA PRO A 109 -1.40 13.87 -47.06
C PRO A 109 -1.73 14.04 -45.58
N ARG A 110 -3.02 14.18 -45.26
CA ARG A 110 -3.50 14.39 -43.88
C ARG A 110 -3.03 13.29 -42.92
N ILE A 111 -3.15 12.04 -43.33
CA ILE A 111 -2.69 10.85 -42.56
C ILE A 111 -1.19 10.97 -42.23
N ARG A 112 -0.34 11.35 -43.20
CA ARG A 112 1.10 11.51 -42.99
C ARG A 112 1.39 12.56 -41.92
N ARG A 113 0.67 13.69 -41.93
CA ARG A 113 0.84 14.75 -40.92
C ARG A 113 0.41 14.29 -39.52
N ILE A 114 -0.64 13.48 -39.41
CA ILE A 114 -1.07 12.90 -38.14
C ILE A 114 -0.02 11.88 -37.65
N ALA A 115 0.54 11.07 -38.55
CA ALA A 115 1.64 10.15 -38.21
C ALA A 115 2.91 10.89 -37.77
N GLU A 116 3.23 12.05 -38.34
CA GLU A 116 4.34 12.91 -37.89
C GLU A 116 4.09 13.47 -36.47
N LEU A 117 2.84 13.86 -36.18
CA LEU A 117 2.45 14.25 -34.82
C LEU A 117 2.58 13.08 -33.85
N LEU A 118 2.12 11.89 -34.25
CA LEU A 118 2.19 10.67 -33.47
C LEU A 118 3.63 10.26 -33.16
N TRP A 119 4.53 10.33 -34.16
CA TRP A 119 5.96 10.09 -33.98
C TRP A 119 6.58 11.04 -32.95
N ARG A 120 6.32 12.35 -33.06
CA ARG A 120 6.82 13.35 -32.09
C ARG A 120 6.21 13.18 -30.71
N TYR A 121 4.95 12.77 -30.65
CA TYR A 121 4.29 12.47 -29.39
C TYR A 121 4.95 11.26 -28.70
N VAL A 122 5.22 10.21 -29.46
CA VAL A 122 5.95 9.03 -28.98
C VAL A 122 7.35 9.42 -28.50
N GLU A 123 8.13 10.16 -29.29
CA GLU A 123 9.45 10.65 -28.89
C GLU A 123 9.38 11.49 -27.60
N ALA A 124 8.51 12.50 -27.54
CA ALA A 124 8.39 13.37 -26.38
C ALA A 124 7.99 12.61 -25.10
N ARG A 125 7.13 11.60 -25.24
CA ARG A 125 6.69 10.75 -24.13
C ARG A 125 7.76 9.76 -23.69
N GLU A 126 8.53 9.19 -24.62
CA GLU A 126 9.68 8.35 -24.29
C GLU A 126 10.80 9.10 -23.57
N HIS A 127 11.10 10.33 -23.99
CA HIS A 127 12.09 11.17 -23.30
C HIS A 127 11.66 11.56 -21.89
N GLN A 128 10.35 11.56 -21.61
CA GLN A 128 9.77 11.84 -20.30
C GLN A 128 9.54 10.57 -19.47
N ALA A 129 9.72 9.38 -20.04
CA ALA A 129 9.43 8.09 -19.41
C ALA A 129 10.69 7.22 -19.30
N SER A 130 11.17 6.98 -18.07
CA SER A 130 12.13 5.89 -17.84
C SER A 130 11.51 4.56 -18.24
N ARG A 131 12.13 3.84 -19.19
CA ARG A 131 11.63 2.57 -19.77
C ARG A 131 11.31 1.47 -18.74
N ALA A 132 11.71 1.63 -17.48
CA ALA A 132 11.42 0.71 -16.37
C ALA A 132 10.11 1.00 -15.60
N ALA A 133 9.38 2.08 -15.90
CA ALA A 133 8.37 2.63 -15.00
C ALA A 133 6.90 2.32 -15.40
N ASP A 134 6.60 1.94 -16.65
CA ASP A 134 5.21 1.76 -17.13
C ASP A 134 5.07 0.70 -18.24
N PRO A 135 4.69 -0.54 -17.93
CA PRO A 135 4.52 -1.56 -18.96
C PRO A 135 3.44 -1.22 -19.99
N GLN A 136 2.32 -0.61 -19.57
CA GLN A 136 1.19 -0.30 -20.44
C GLN A 136 1.45 0.94 -21.32
N LEU A 137 2.11 1.98 -20.78
CA LEU A 137 2.58 3.10 -21.60
C LEU A 137 3.72 2.68 -22.52
N ALA A 138 4.65 1.81 -22.08
CA ALA A 138 5.71 1.30 -22.94
C ALA A 138 5.12 0.51 -24.12
N GLU A 139 4.18 -0.40 -23.86
CA GLU A 139 3.45 -1.14 -24.89
C GLU A 139 2.67 -0.20 -25.81
N PHE A 140 1.94 0.78 -25.26
CA PHE A 140 1.26 1.80 -26.05
C PHE A 140 2.25 2.58 -26.94
N LEU A 141 3.36 3.09 -26.40
CA LEU A 141 4.34 3.86 -27.16
C LEU A 141 5.01 3.01 -28.23
N ASP A 142 5.30 1.74 -27.94
CA ASP A 142 5.86 0.80 -28.90
C ASP A 142 4.88 0.53 -30.06
N ILE A 143 3.60 0.26 -29.78
CA ILE A 143 2.56 0.10 -30.81
C ILE A 143 2.43 1.38 -31.64
N GLN A 144 2.34 2.56 -31.00
CA GLN A 144 2.20 3.83 -31.71
C GLN A 144 3.45 4.18 -32.54
N ARG A 145 4.65 3.77 -32.11
CA ARG A 145 5.90 3.93 -32.87
C ARG A 145 5.82 3.15 -34.17
N TRP A 146 5.38 1.90 -34.12
CA TRP A 146 5.18 1.06 -35.29
C TRP A 146 4.10 1.59 -36.24
N VAL A 147 2.96 2.05 -35.70
CA VAL A 147 1.88 2.67 -36.48
C VAL A 147 2.37 3.94 -37.18
N ALA A 148 3.07 4.82 -36.46
CA ALA A 148 3.65 6.03 -37.03
C ALA A 148 4.67 5.70 -38.12
N LEU A 149 5.61 4.79 -37.86
CA LEU A 149 6.61 4.37 -38.85
C LEU A 149 5.96 3.77 -40.10
N ALA A 150 4.94 2.94 -39.95
CA ALA A 150 4.25 2.30 -41.07
C ALA A 150 3.54 3.32 -41.98
N PHE A 151 2.95 4.38 -41.43
CA PHE A 151 2.35 5.46 -42.24
C PHE A 151 3.36 6.46 -42.80
N LEU A 152 4.55 6.60 -42.20
CA LEU A 152 5.61 7.50 -42.66
C LEU A 152 6.50 6.86 -43.73
N GLU A 153 6.99 5.65 -43.47
CA GLU A 153 7.96 4.93 -44.29
C GLU A 153 7.59 3.43 -44.39
N PRO A 154 6.55 3.06 -45.17
CA PRO A 154 6.00 1.70 -45.20
C PRO A 154 7.02 0.62 -45.58
N GLY A 155 7.96 0.92 -46.48
CA GLY A 155 9.00 -0.02 -46.89
C GLY A 155 9.99 -0.35 -45.75
N SER A 156 10.45 0.68 -45.04
CA SER A 156 11.31 0.52 -43.87
C SER A 156 10.58 -0.16 -42.72
N ALA A 157 9.30 0.16 -42.51
CA ALA A 157 8.46 -0.48 -41.50
C ALA A 157 8.26 -1.98 -41.79
N ALA A 158 7.96 -2.35 -43.03
CA ALA A 158 7.82 -3.75 -43.44
C ALA A 158 9.12 -4.53 -43.23
N HIS A 159 10.26 -3.93 -43.59
CA HIS A 159 11.57 -4.54 -43.41
C HIS A 159 11.92 -4.76 -41.94
N ALA A 160 11.73 -3.74 -41.08
CA ALA A 160 11.96 -3.86 -39.64
C ALA A 160 10.99 -4.87 -38.98
N PHE A 161 9.73 -4.91 -39.42
CA PHE A 161 8.74 -5.86 -38.92
C PHE A 161 9.08 -7.30 -39.32
N ALA A 162 9.54 -7.52 -40.55
CA ALA A 162 10.01 -8.82 -41.02
C ALA A 162 11.24 -9.30 -40.24
N ASP A 163 12.21 -8.42 -39.95
CA ASP A 163 13.37 -8.80 -39.14
C ASP A 163 12.99 -9.17 -37.70
N ALA A 164 12.05 -8.43 -37.10
CA ALA A 164 11.52 -8.75 -35.77
C ALA A 164 10.81 -10.13 -35.74
N LEU A 165 10.00 -10.44 -36.76
CA LEU A 165 9.35 -11.76 -36.89
C LEU A 165 10.36 -12.89 -37.11
N ARG A 166 11.45 -12.64 -37.86
CA ARG A 166 12.54 -13.61 -38.05
C ARG A 166 13.23 -13.93 -36.73
N GLN A 167 13.55 -12.91 -35.93
CA GLN A 167 14.19 -13.07 -34.63
C GLN A 167 13.28 -13.75 -33.60
N ALA A 168 11.95 -13.51 -33.67
CA ALA A 168 10.99 -14.14 -32.78
C ALA A 168 10.69 -15.61 -33.12
N GLY A 169 10.77 -16.00 -34.40
CA GLY A 169 10.50 -17.36 -34.87
C GLY A 169 11.35 -18.47 -34.23
N ASP A 170 12.55 -18.13 -33.71
CA ASP A 170 13.46 -19.06 -33.02
C ASP A 170 13.05 -19.34 -31.55
N SER A 171 12.11 -18.57 -30.99
CA SER A 171 11.66 -18.68 -29.60
C SER A 171 10.14 -18.70 -29.52
N ARG A 172 9.53 -19.85 -29.17
CA ARG A 172 8.07 -19.96 -28.96
C ARG A 172 7.66 -19.24 -27.66
N SER A 173 7.68 -17.91 -27.67
CA SER A 173 7.55 -17.05 -26.49
C SER A 173 6.45 -15.98 -26.66
N GLU A 174 6.16 -15.30 -25.54
CA GLU A 174 5.25 -14.15 -25.42
C GLU A 174 5.53 -13.01 -26.43
N VAL A 175 6.76 -12.90 -26.93
CA VAL A 175 7.16 -11.92 -27.96
C VAL A 175 6.42 -12.16 -29.28
N THR A 176 6.16 -13.42 -29.64
CA THR A 176 5.48 -13.79 -30.88
C THR A 176 4.00 -13.39 -30.87
N LEU A 177 3.34 -13.52 -29.71
CA LEU A 177 1.96 -13.03 -29.49
C LEU A 177 1.87 -11.50 -29.58
N ARG A 178 2.86 -10.79 -29.02
CA ARG A 178 2.92 -9.31 -29.07
C ARG A 178 3.12 -8.78 -30.50
N LEU A 179 3.98 -9.42 -31.29
CA LEU A 179 4.19 -9.06 -32.71
C LEU A 179 3.02 -9.47 -33.61
N GLY A 180 2.30 -10.54 -33.25
CA GLY A 180 1.05 -10.97 -33.89
C GLY A 180 -0.08 -9.95 -33.75
N GLY A 181 -0.34 -9.48 -32.52
CA GLY A 181 -1.30 -8.41 -32.24
C GLY A 181 -0.97 -7.09 -32.93
N LEU A 182 0.31 -6.81 -33.17
CA LEU A 182 0.77 -5.62 -33.89
C LEU A 182 0.44 -5.66 -35.40
N ALA A 183 0.32 -6.85 -36.00
CA ALA A 183 0.00 -6.98 -37.42
C ALA A 183 -1.35 -6.33 -37.79
N ALA A 184 -2.34 -6.41 -36.90
CA ALA A 184 -3.63 -5.74 -37.07
C ALA A 184 -3.51 -4.21 -37.04
N ALA A 185 -2.61 -3.67 -36.20
CA ALA A 185 -2.41 -2.23 -36.04
C ALA A 185 -1.81 -1.55 -37.30
N ILE A 186 -0.97 -2.30 -38.03
CA ILE A 186 -0.22 -1.85 -39.21
C ILE A 186 -0.71 -2.47 -40.53
N GLU A 187 -1.81 -3.22 -40.51
CA GLU A 187 -2.37 -3.91 -41.68
C GLU A 187 -2.66 -2.95 -42.84
N ILE A 188 -3.25 -1.80 -42.54
CA ILE A 188 -3.62 -0.78 -43.53
C ILE A 188 -2.40 -0.15 -44.22
N PRO A 189 -1.40 0.40 -43.50
CA PRO A 189 -0.21 0.95 -44.14
C PRO A 189 0.65 -0.10 -44.84
N LEU A 190 0.60 -1.37 -44.43
CA LEU A 190 1.35 -2.47 -45.03
C LEU A 190 0.51 -3.36 -45.96
N ALA A 191 -0.63 -2.88 -46.46
CA ALA A 191 -1.50 -3.66 -47.36
C ALA A 191 -0.82 -4.16 -48.65
N GLY A 192 0.32 -3.56 -49.04
CA GLY A 192 1.16 -4.01 -50.15
C GLY A 192 2.08 -5.20 -49.85
N GLN A 193 2.04 -5.74 -48.63
CA GLN A 193 2.83 -6.89 -48.15
C GLN A 193 1.91 -7.98 -47.54
N PRO A 194 0.95 -8.52 -48.30
CA PRO A 194 -0.06 -9.44 -47.76
C PRO A 194 0.55 -10.75 -47.23
N GLU A 195 1.62 -11.24 -47.84
CA GLU A 195 2.32 -12.46 -47.40
C GLU A 195 2.98 -12.28 -46.03
N LEU A 196 3.58 -11.11 -45.76
CA LEU A 196 4.19 -10.77 -44.47
C LEU A 196 3.14 -10.70 -43.34
N LEU A 197 1.98 -10.08 -43.61
CA LEU A 197 0.89 -9.96 -42.64
C LEU A 197 0.22 -11.32 -42.37
N ALA A 198 0.08 -12.16 -43.39
CA ALA A 198 -0.41 -13.52 -43.24
C ALA A 198 0.58 -14.41 -42.44
N TYR A 199 1.88 -14.26 -42.66
CA TYR A 199 2.93 -14.93 -41.88
C TYR A 199 2.87 -14.55 -40.39
N ALA A 200 2.74 -13.26 -40.09
CA ALA A 200 2.59 -12.76 -38.71
C ALA A 200 1.35 -13.33 -38.00
N ARG A 201 0.20 -13.37 -38.69
CA ARG A 201 -1.05 -13.97 -38.16
C ARG A 201 -0.93 -15.48 -37.93
N GLY A 202 -0.22 -16.19 -38.81
CA GLY A 202 0.07 -17.61 -38.64
C GLY A 202 0.90 -17.89 -37.39
N LEU A 203 1.95 -17.09 -37.15
CA LEU A 203 2.78 -17.19 -35.94
C LEU A 203 2.02 -16.88 -34.65
N ASP A 204 1.16 -15.85 -34.67
CA ASP A 204 0.30 -15.48 -33.55
C ASP A 204 -0.63 -16.63 -33.14
N ALA A 205 -1.29 -17.26 -34.12
CA ALA A 205 -2.17 -18.40 -33.89
C ALA A 205 -1.43 -19.62 -33.32
N LEU A 206 -0.21 -19.90 -33.79
CA LEU A 206 0.65 -20.95 -33.23
C LEU A 206 1.06 -20.64 -31.78
N ALA A 207 1.48 -19.41 -31.49
CA ALA A 207 1.89 -18.99 -30.16
C ALA A 207 0.71 -18.95 -29.16
N GLY A 208 -0.50 -18.69 -29.65
CA GLY A 208 -1.75 -18.73 -28.89
C GLY A 208 -2.35 -20.13 -28.68
N GLY A 209 -1.66 -21.18 -29.12
CA GLY A 209 -2.10 -22.58 -28.95
C GLY A 209 -3.20 -23.04 -29.93
N ASN A 210 -3.53 -22.23 -30.93
CA ASN A 210 -4.45 -22.61 -32.01
C ASN A 210 -3.67 -23.19 -33.19
N GLU A 211 -3.10 -24.38 -32.98
CA GLU A 211 -2.19 -25.04 -33.93
C GLU A 211 -2.82 -25.23 -35.32
N GLU A 212 -4.11 -25.54 -35.37
CA GLU A 212 -4.83 -25.80 -36.63
C GLU A 212 -4.96 -24.52 -37.48
N ALA A 213 -5.37 -23.40 -36.88
CA ALA A 213 -5.50 -22.13 -37.60
C ALA A 213 -4.14 -21.57 -38.02
N GLY A 214 -3.13 -21.69 -37.15
CA GLY A 214 -1.76 -21.26 -37.46
C GLY A 214 -1.15 -22.08 -38.60
N ARG A 215 -1.34 -23.40 -38.59
CA ARG A 215 -0.88 -24.29 -39.65
C ARG A 215 -1.56 -23.98 -40.98
N GLN A 216 -2.88 -23.81 -41.01
CA GLN A 216 -3.62 -23.45 -42.22
C GLN A 216 -3.16 -22.12 -42.85
N LEU A 217 -2.92 -21.09 -42.03
CA LEU A 217 -2.44 -19.78 -42.51
C LEU A 217 -1.01 -19.85 -43.07
N LEU A 218 -0.13 -20.65 -42.47
CA LEU A 218 1.25 -20.82 -42.93
C LEU A 218 1.34 -21.75 -44.15
N GLU A 219 0.54 -22.81 -44.23
CA GLU A 219 0.45 -23.69 -45.41
C GLU A 219 -0.11 -22.95 -46.64
N ALA A 220 -1.03 -22.00 -46.43
CA ALA A 220 -1.57 -21.17 -47.50
C ALA A 220 -0.53 -20.24 -48.15
N LEU A 221 0.61 -19.98 -47.48
CA LEU A 221 1.74 -19.22 -48.02
C LEU A 221 2.63 -20.08 -48.94
N GLY A 222 2.47 -21.40 -48.91
CA GLY A 222 3.27 -22.37 -49.66
C GLY A 222 4.70 -22.53 -49.14
N ASP A 223 5.49 -23.39 -49.80
CA ASP A 223 6.90 -23.66 -49.45
C ASP A 223 7.88 -22.55 -49.89
N GLY A 224 7.35 -21.40 -50.32
CA GLY A 224 8.14 -20.28 -50.82
C GLY A 224 8.69 -19.39 -49.72
N ASP A 225 9.96 -19.01 -49.83
CA ASP A 225 10.58 -17.95 -49.02
C ASP A 225 9.83 -16.61 -49.19
N ILE A 226 9.38 -16.01 -48.09
CA ILE A 226 8.85 -14.63 -48.10
C ILE A 226 10.03 -13.68 -47.96
N ARG A 227 10.21 -12.78 -48.93
CA ARG A 227 11.35 -11.85 -48.98
C ARG A 227 10.91 -10.41 -48.79
N VAL A 228 11.43 -9.76 -47.75
CA VAL A 228 11.21 -8.34 -47.46
C VAL A 228 12.56 -7.62 -47.38
N GLY A 229 13.01 -7.09 -48.51
CA GLY A 229 14.39 -6.63 -48.66
C GLY A 229 15.36 -7.82 -48.63
N ASP A 230 16.32 -7.78 -47.73
CA ASP A 230 17.30 -8.84 -47.44
C ASP A 230 16.82 -9.85 -46.37
N ILE A 231 15.68 -9.61 -45.72
CA ILE A 231 15.09 -10.55 -44.76
C ILE A 231 14.32 -11.64 -45.50
N VAL A 232 14.62 -12.89 -45.13
CA VAL A 232 13.95 -14.09 -45.65
C VAL A 232 13.23 -14.79 -44.50
N LEU A 233 11.91 -14.97 -44.63
CA LEU A 233 11.07 -15.74 -43.72
C LEU A 233 10.69 -17.06 -44.37
N ARG A 234 10.76 -18.16 -43.62
CA ARG A 234 10.61 -19.52 -44.13
C ARG A 234 9.46 -20.27 -43.44
N PRO A 235 8.23 -20.17 -43.97
CA PRO A 235 7.08 -20.87 -43.40
C PRO A 235 7.28 -22.39 -43.29
N GLY A 236 7.94 -23.01 -44.29
CA GLY A 236 8.16 -24.46 -44.34
C GLY A 236 9.12 -25.02 -43.28
N GLU A 237 10.13 -24.27 -42.85
CA GLU A 237 11.04 -24.70 -41.77
C GLU A 237 10.33 -24.73 -40.41
N LEU A 238 9.41 -23.78 -40.20
CA LEU A 238 8.59 -23.67 -38.98
C LEU A 238 7.59 -24.82 -38.83
N LEU A 239 7.06 -25.33 -39.96
CA LEU A 239 6.19 -26.50 -40.02
C LEU A 239 6.96 -27.82 -39.81
N ALA A 240 8.23 -27.90 -40.23
CA ALA A 240 9.08 -29.08 -40.09
C ALA A 240 9.58 -29.32 -38.65
N ASP A 241 9.90 -28.26 -37.90
CA ASP A 241 10.33 -28.34 -36.49
C ASP A 241 9.20 -28.75 -35.52
N SER A 242 7.94 -28.71 -35.96
CA SER A 242 6.79 -29.21 -35.20
C SER A 242 6.57 -30.73 -35.35
N ALA A 243 7.27 -31.39 -36.28
CA ALA A 243 7.08 -32.81 -36.61
C ALA A 243 8.11 -33.79 -36.00
N ALA A 244 9.09 -33.32 -35.22
CA ALA A 244 10.10 -34.17 -34.59
C ALA A 244 9.67 -34.60 -33.16
N PRO A 245 9.67 -35.91 -32.82
CA PRO A 245 9.32 -36.37 -31.48
C PRO A 245 10.48 -36.10 -30.51
N SER A 246 10.40 -35.02 -29.75
CA SER A 246 11.33 -34.70 -28.68
C SER A 246 11.14 -35.62 -27.48
N LEU A 247 12.11 -36.49 -27.25
CA LEU A 247 12.38 -37.13 -25.95
C LEU A 247 12.82 -36.07 -24.92
N ARG A 248 11.86 -35.38 -24.32
CA ARG A 248 11.93 -34.73 -23.01
C ARG A 248 10.55 -34.87 -22.37
N PRO A 249 10.44 -35.11 -21.05
CA PRO A 249 9.15 -35.30 -20.44
C PRO A 249 8.38 -33.97 -20.47
N ASP A 250 7.32 -33.95 -21.26
CA ASP A 250 6.31 -32.90 -21.29
C ASP A 250 5.66 -32.75 -19.91
N THR A 251 5.59 -31.52 -19.42
CA THR A 251 4.52 -31.09 -18.50
C THR A 251 3.68 -30.02 -19.19
N LYS A 252 2.59 -30.50 -19.81
CA LYS A 252 1.35 -29.84 -20.31
C LYS A 252 1.09 -30.27 -21.76
N GLY A 253 0.25 -31.26 -22.07
CA GLY A 253 -0.73 -31.99 -21.27
C GLY A 253 -0.28 -33.38 -20.86
N THR A 254 -0.26 -33.63 -19.56
CA THR A 254 -0.15 -34.98 -19.01
C THR A 254 -1.49 -35.70 -19.28
N PRO A 255 -1.51 -36.97 -19.75
CA PRO A 255 -2.66 -37.82 -19.41
C PRO A 255 -2.76 -37.76 -17.89
N ALA A 256 -3.94 -37.45 -17.32
CA ALA A 256 -4.12 -37.17 -15.90
C ALA A 256 -3.21 -38.07 -15.04
N SER A 257 -2.11 -37.50 -14.52
CA SER A 257 -1.22 -38.24 -13.64
C SER A 257 -2.04 -38.57 -12.42
N ARG A 258 -2.29 -39.87 -12.20
CA ARG A 258 -3.14 -40.34 -11.12
C ARG A 258 -2.61 -39.78 -9.79
N ARG A 259 -3.39 -38.92 -9.14
CA ARG A 259 -3.01 -38.25 -7.87
C ARG A 259 -2.59 -39.29 -6.84
N ILE A 260 -1.53 -39.04 -6.08
CA ILE A 260 -0.99 -39.94 -5.06
C ILE A 260 -1.26 -39.39 -3.65
N CYS A 261 -1.89 -40.21 -2.82
CA CYS A 261 -2.09 -39.99 -1.40
C CYS A 261 -1.17 -40.88 -0.56
N LEU A 262 -0.43 -40.27 0.36
CA LEU A 262 0.31 -40.98 1.40
C LEU A 262 -0.57 -41.17 2.61
N VAL A 263 -0.71 -42.42 3.06
CA VAL A 263 -1.50 -42.74 4.26
C VAL A 263 -0.55 -42.97 5.43
N LEU A 264 -0.66 -42.11 6.45
CA LEU A 264 0.01 -42.25 7.75
C LEU A 264 -0.96 -42.95 8.69
N ALA A 265 -0.71 -44.21 9.05
CA ALA A 265 -1.58 -44.96 9.94
C ALA A 265 -0.76 -46.00 10.71
N GLY A 266 -1.23 -46.35 11.91
CA GLY A 266 -0.64 -47.42 12.71
C GLY A 266 -0.61 -48.76 11.96
N ARG A 267 0.16 -49.71 12.48
CA ARG A 267 0.29 -51.07 11.91
C ARG A 267 -0.26 -52.14 12.85
N GLY A 268 -0.74 -53.24 12.26
CA GLY A 268 -1.34 -54.32 13.04
C GLY A 268 -2.62 -53.89 13.72
N SER A 269 -2.78 -54.26 14.99
CA SER A 269 -3.93 -53.87 15.79
C SER A 269 -3.48 -53.30 17.14
N THR A 270 -4.12 -52.23 17.58
CA THR A 270 -3.90 -51.61 18.90
C THR A 270 -5.20 -51.53 19.69
N ARG A 271 -5.09 -51.28 20.99
CA ARG A 271 -6.25 -50.91 21.81
C ARG A 271 -6.35 -49.40 21.85
N ASP A 272 -7.55 -48.90 21.65
CA ASP A 272 -7.87 -47.50 21.84
C ASP A 272 -7.54 -47.11 23.30
N PRO A 273 -6.72 -46.08 23.52
CA PRO A 273 -6.34 -45.65 24.87
C PRO A 273 -7.52 -45.13 25.70
N MET A 274 -8.64 -44.75 25.07
CA MET A 274 -9.79 -44.14 25.73
C MET A 274 -10.81 -45.17 26.22
N ASP A 275 -11.19 -46.12 25.36
CA ASP A 275 -12.23 -47.11 25.67
C ASP A 275 -11.74 -48.56 25.69
N GLY A 276 -10.45 -48.80 25.36
CA GLY A 276 -9.83 -50.11 25.32
C GLY A 276 -10.26 -51.01 24.16
N SER A 277 -11.09 -50.50 23.24
CA SER A 277 -11.59 -51.24 22.08
C SER A 277 -10.50 -51.51 21.05
N LEU A 278 -10.66 -52.54 20.22
CA LEU A 278 -9.64 -52.92 19.24
C LEU A 278 -9.74 -52.03 17.99
N ILE A 279 -8.63 -51.46 17.56
CA ILE A 279 -8.45 -50.78 16.28
C ILE A 279 -7.56 -51.67 15.42
N ASP A 280 -8.08 -52.16 14.30
CA ASP A 280 -7.34 -53.00 13.35
C ASP A 280 -6.98 -52.20 12.08
N PHE A 281 -5.75 -51.69 12.05
CA PHE A 281 -5.27 -50.86 10.94
C PHE A 281 -5.02 -51.67 9.66
N GLU A 282 -4.82 -52.98 9.77
CA GLU A 282 -4.70 -53.86 8.60
C GLU A 282 -6.05 -54.09 7.91
N ALA A 283 -7.14 -54.08 8.68
CA ALA A 283 -8.50 -54.10 8.13
C ALA A 283 -8.94 -52.72 7.59
N LEU A 284 -8.52 -51.62 8.22
CA LEU A 284 -8.91 -50.26 7.83
C LEU A 284 -8.20 -49.77 6.56
N TYR A 285 -6.91 -50.06 6.39
CA TYR A 285 -6.13 -49.52 5.26
C TYR A 285 -6.68 -49.89 3.85
N PRO A 286 -7.14 -51.13 3.58
CA PRO A 286 -7.82 -51.46 2.33
C PRO A 286 -9.10 -50.64 2.11
N ALA A 287 -9.85 -50.34 3.18
CA ALA A 287 -11.06 -49.54 3.10
C ALA A 287 -10.74 -48.06 2.84
N ILE A 288 -9.68 -47.52 3.44
CA ILE A 288 -9.13 -46.19 3.13
C ILE A 288 -8.74 -46.11 1.66
N THR A 289 -7.98 -47.11 1.17
CA THR A 289 -7.55 -47.22 -0.23
C THR A 289 -8.75 -47.26 -1.17
N GLN A 290 -9.80 -48.00 -0.81
CA GLN A 290 -11.04 -48.05 -1.58
C GLN A 290 -11.76 -46.69 -1.62
N GLY A 291 -11.78 -45.95 -0.50
CA GLY A 291 -12.36 -44.61 -0.44
C GLY A 291 -11.62 -43.61 -1.33
N LEU A 292 -10.29 -43.57 -1.23
CA LEU A 292 -9.43 -42.71 -2.06
C LEU A 292 -9.53 -43.05 -3.55
N ALA A 293 -9.64 -44.33 -3.90
CA ALA A 293 -9.82 -44.76 -5.28
C ALA A 293 -11.14 -44.24 -5.91
N ARG A 294 -12.19 -44.01 -5.10
CA ARG A 294 -13.45 -43.38 -5.58
C ARG A 294 -13.27 -41.90 -5.95
N LEU A 295 -12.18 -41.27 -5.49
CA LEU A 295 -11.79 -39.89 -5.80
C LEU A 295 -10.76 -39.80 -6.92
N ASP A 296 -10.45 -40.92 -7.57
CA ASP A 296 -9.35 -41.08 -8.54
C ASP A 296 -7.97 -40.71 -7.94
N ILE A 297 -7.77 -41.08 -6.67
CA ILE A 297 -6.51 -40.90 -5.95
C ILE A 297 -5.93 -42.29 -5.66
N ALA A 298 -4.72 -42.57 -6.15
CA ALA A 298 -3.94 -43.73 -5.75
C ALA A 298 -3.40 -43.53 -4.34
N SER A 299 -3.31 -44.60 -3.54
CA SER A 299 -2.80 -44.50 -2.17
C SER A 299 -1.64 -45.45 -1.90
N ARG A 300 -0.74 -45.03 -1.01
CA ARG A 300 0.35 -45.86 -0.50
C ARG A 300 0.59 -45.56 0.99
N ARG A 301 0.84 -46.58 1.81
CA ARG A 301 1.32 -46.38 3.19
C ARG A 301 2.68 -45.67 3.16
N PHE A 302 2.87 -44.74 4.09
CA PHE A 302 4.13 -44.03 4.25
C PHE A 302 4.75 -44.39 5.59
N ASP A 303 6.04 -44.73 5.57
CA ASP A 303 6.84 -44.98 6.76
C ASP A 303 8.24 -44.37 6.57
N LEU A 304 8.76 -43.70 7.61
CA LEU A 304 10.19 -43.40 7.74
C LEU A 304 10.95 -44.67 8.18
N PRO A 305 12.22 -44.89 7.76
CA PRO A 305 13.25 -43.86 7.56
C PRO A 305 14.04 -43.96 6.23
N ALA A 306 13.42 -44.31 5.09
CA ALA A 306 14.18 -44.35 3.83
C ALA A 306 14.70 -42.94 3.47
N SER A 307 15.94 -42.85 2.96
CA SER A 307 16.59 -41.57 2.60
C SER A 307 15.73 -40.69 1.69
N ASP A 308 14.95 -41.32 0.83
CA ASP A 308 14.14 -40.65 -0.19
C ASP A 308 12.72 -40.32 0.32
N SER A 309 12.38 -40.72 1.56
CA SER A 309 11.03 -40.57 2.12
C SER A 309 10.61 -39.12 2.34
N ILE A 310 11.53 -38.20 2.65
CA ILE A 310 11.17 -36.79 2.86
C ILE A 310 10.78 -36.13 1.52
N GLN A 311 11.51 -36.43 0.45
CA GLN A 311 11.15 -35.95 -0.89
C GLN A 311 9.79 -36.52 -1.33
N ILE A 312 9.54 -37.82 -1.10
CA ILE A 312 8.24 -38.44 -1.35
C ILE A 312 7.11 -37.74 -0.60
N LEU A 313 7.36 -37.32 0.65
CA LEU A 313 6.39 -36.58 1.45
C LEU A 313 6.11 -35.19 0.88
N LEU A 314 7.13 -34.50 0.36
CA LEU A 314 6.97 -33.20 -0.33
C LEU A 314 6.20 -33.35 -1.65
N ASP A 315 6.49 -34.40 -2.43
CA ASP A 315 5.94 -34.61 -3.78
C ASP A 315 4.51 -35.15 -3.80
N ALA A 316 3.97 -35.64 -2.67
CA ALA A 316 2.63 -36.21 -2.64
C ALA A 316 1.54 -35.18 -2.98
N ASP A 317 0.41 -35.60 -3.54
CA ASP A 317 -0.74 -34.72 -3.77
C ASP A 317 -1.57 -34.53 -2.49
N LEU A 318 -1.63 -35.58 -1.65
CA LEU A 318 -2.38 -35.62 -0.40
C LEU A 318 -1.63 -36.45 0.64
N VAL A 319 -1.69 -36.03 1.90
CA VAL A 319 -1.31 -36.85 3.06
C VAL A 319 -2.56 -37.05 3.91
N LEU A 320 -2.93 -38.31 4.16
CA LEU A 320 -4.03 -38.68 5.03
C LEU A 320 -3.48 -39.31 6.30
N GLY A 321 -3.61 -38.63 7.44
CA GLY A 321 -3.20 -39.14 8.74
C GLY A 321 -4.37 -39.75 9.51
N ASP A 322 -4.22 -40.99 9.98
CA ASP A 322 -5.17 -41.64 10.89
C ASP A 322 -4.66 -41.49 12.34
N LEU A 323 -5.28 -40.58 13.09
CA LEU A 323 -4.93 -40.29 14.48
C LEU A 323 -5.51 -41.32 15.47
N SER A 324 -6.30 -42.29 14.99
CA SER A 324 -6.95 -43.28 15.85
C SER A 324 -5.91 -44.10 16.61
N GLY A 325 -6.15 -44.30 17.91
CA GLY A 325 -5.22 -45.05 18.77
C GLY A 325 -3.89 -44.34 19.09
N ALA A 326 -3.70 -43.11 18.61
CA ALA A 326 -2.54 -42.26 18.90
C ALA A 326 -1.18 -42.94 18.67
N ASP A 327 -1.03 -43.63 17.54
CA ASP A 327 0.18 -44.35 17.19
C ASP A 327 1.41 -43.40 17.20
N PRO A 328 2.49 -43.73 17.94
CA PRO A 328 3.64 -42.85 18.10
C PRO A 328 4.37 -42.46 16.80
N ASP A 329 4.52 -43.41 15.86
CA ASP A 329 5.16 -43.15 14.57
C ASP A 329 4.30 -42.20 13.72
N THR A 330 2.97 -42.45 13.71
CA THR A 330 2.00 -41.61 13.00
C THR A 330 1.97 -40.19 13.53
N CYS A 331 1.99 -39.98 14.86
CA CYS A 331 2.00 -38.64 15.47
C CYS A 331 3.25 -37.83 15.07
N TYR A 332 4.43 -38.45 15.13
CA TYR A 332 5.68 -37.80 14.72
C TYR A 332 5.70 -37.48 13.22
N GLN A 333 5.32 -38.44 12.37
CA GLN A 333 5.27 -38.25 10.91
C GLN A 333 4.25 -37.20 10.50
N LEU A 334 3.13 -37.11 11.22
CA LEU A 334 2.15 -36.06 11.00
C LEU A 334 2.73 -34.68 11.33
N GLY A 335 3.47 -34.55 12.44
CA GLY A 335 4.18 -33.30 12.76
C GLY A 335 5.12 -32.86 11.63
N LEU A 336 5.85 -33.80 11.03
CA LEU A 336 6.68 -33.53 9.85
C LEU A 336 5.85 -33.09 8.64
N ALA A 337 4.73 -33.79 8.35
CA ALA A 337 3.87 -33.45 7.23
C ALA A 337 3.28 -32.03 7.37
N LEU A 338 2.79 -31.67 8.57
CA LEU A 338 2.26 -30.33 8.85
C LEU A 338 3.32 -29.23 8.80
N ALA A 339 4.58 -29.55 9.15
CA ALA A 339 5.69 -28.61 9.02
C ALA A 339 6.14 -28.43 7.57
N LEU A 340 6.25 -29.51 6.80
CA LEU A 340 6.83 -29.46 5.45
C LEU A 340 5.81 -29.07 4.38
N ARG A 341 4.51 -29.33 4.61
CA ARG A 341 3.45 -29.09 3.64
C ARG A 341 2.52 -27.98 4.10
N PRO A 342 2.44 -26.86 3.36
CA PRO A 342 1.49 -25.79 3.69
C PRO A 342 0.04 -26.20 3.44
N GLU A 343 -0.21 -27.12 2.50
CA GLU A 343 -1.54 -27.59 2.11
C GLU A 343 -1.53 -29.10 1.84
N GLY A 344 -2.73 -29.70 1.82
CA GLY A 344 -2.91 -31.10 1.39
C GLY A 344 -2.59 -32.13 2.46
N VAL A 345 -2.80 -31.79 3.74
CA VAL A 345 -2.78 -32.74 4.86
C VAL A 345 -4.20 -32.83 5.43
N GLN A 346 -4.79 -34.02 5.41
CA GLN A 346 -6.12 -34.29 5.95
C GLN A 346 -6.01 -35.34 7.05
N LEU A 347 -6.89 -35.27 8.05
CA LEU A 347 -6.83 -36.16 9.21
C LEU A 347 -8.15 -36.92 9.32
N ILE A 348 -8.06 -38.19 9.72
CA ILE A 348 -9.20 -38.96 10.20
C ILE A 348 -8.92 -39.39 11.63
N ALA A 349 -9.97 -39.47 12.43
CA ALA A 349 -9.88 -40.05 13.75
C ALA A 349 -11.18 -40.78 14.05
N ARG A 350 -11.09 -41.92 14.74
CA ARG A 350 -12.26 -42.51 15.34
C ARG A 350 -12.83 -41.55 16.39
N ARG A 351 -14.15 -41.37 16.41
CA ARG A 351 -14.84 -40.52 17.38
C ARG A 351 -14.42 -40.90 18.80
N ASP A 352 -14.12 -39.88 19.60
CA ASP A 352 -13.65 -39.99 21.00
C ASP A 352 -12.29 -40.69 21.21
N SER A 353 -11.55 -41.04 20.14
CA SER A 353 -10.25 -41.74 20.21
C SER A 353 -9.04 -40.81 20.36
N TRP A 354 -9.17 -39.56 19.92
CA TRP A 354 -8.09 -38.56 19.95
C TRP A 354 -8.33 -37.54 21.07
N GLN A 355 -7.35 -37.41 21.98
CA GLN A 355 -7.31 -36.38 23.04
C GLN A 355 -6.05 -35.49 22.95
N GLY A 356 -5.34 -35.54 21.82
CA GLY A 356 -4.16 -34.71 21.62
C GLY A 356 -4.53 -33.26 21.29
N VAL A 357 -3.53 -32.48 20.91
CA VAL A 357 -3.64 -31.02 20.70
C VAL A 357 -4.83 -30.57 19.80
N ASP A 358 -5.93 -30.11 20.40
CA ASP A 358 -7.12 -29.58 19.69
C ASP A 358 -6.81 -28.36 18.80
N ALA A 359 -5.83 -27.52 19.17
CA ALA A 359 -5.53 -26.29 18.46
C ALA A 359 -4.89 -26.50 17.07
N LEU A 360 -4.26 -27.66 16.82
CA LEU A 360 -3.73 -28.03 15.49
C LEU A 360 -4.80 -28.74 14.63
N ALA A 361 -5.94 -29.08 15.23
CA ALA A 361 -7.02 -29.84 14.64
C ALA A 361 -8.20 -28.97 14.16
N LEU A 362 -8.01 -27.66 14.00
CA LEU A 362 -9.01 -26.68 13.53
C LEU A 362 -9.64 -27.08 12.17
N GLY A 363 -10.66 -27.93 12.22
CA GLY A 363 -11.44 -28.37 11.05
C GLY A 363 -10.74 -29.40 10.14
N LEU A 364 -9.60 -29.96 10.55
CA LEU A 364 -8.81 -30.91 9.74
C LEU A 364 -9.17 -32.38 9.95
N ILE A 365 -9.81 -32.70 11.07
CA ILE A 365 -10.13 -34.08 11.48
C ILE A 365 -11.54 -34.44 11.02
N HIS A 366 -11.63 -35.47 10.19
CA HIS A 366 -12.88 -36.13 9.84
C HIS A 366 -13.13 -37.28 10.82
N GLU A 367 -14.08 -37.09 11.71
CA GLU A 367 -14.42 -38.10 12.69
C GLU A 367 -15.29 -39.22 12.11
N TYR A 368 -14.95 -40.47 12.42
CA TYR A 368 -15.74 -41.64 12.03
C TYR A 368 -16.09 -42.54 13.20
N ASP A 369 -17.22 -43.24 13.05
CA ASP A 369 -17.61 -44.32 13.95
C ASP A 369 -16.90 -45.62 13.56
N ALA A 370 -16.57 -46.46 14.55
CA ALA A 370 -15.90 -47.74 14.33
C ALA A 370 -16.65 -48.57 13.27
N PRO A 371 -16.02 -48.91 12.12
CA PRO A 371 -16.70 -49.69 11.12
C PRO A 371 -16.93 -51.12 11.61
N GLU A 372 -18.10 -51.67 11.29
CA GLU A 372 -18.32 -53.11 11.43
C GLU A 372 -17.23 -53.85 10.64
N SER A 373 -16.60 -54.86 11.24
CA SER A 373 -15.56 -55.69 10.60
C SER A 373 -16.07 -56.54 9.42
N THR A 374 -17.33 -56.35 9.00
CA THR A 374 -17.90 -56.99 7.83
C THR A 374 -17.48 -56.25 6.55
N PRO A 375 -17.40 -56.93 5.39
CA PRO A 375 -17.12 -56.26 4.12
C PRO A 375 -18.09 -55.12 3.79
N ALA A 376 -19.35 -55.24 4.21
CA ALA A 376 -20.36 -54.19 4.05
C ALA A 376 -20.08 -52.97 4.94
N GLY A 377 -19.63 -53.18 6.19
CA GLY A 377 -19.22 -52.12 7.10
C GLY A 377 -18.03 -51.31 6.58
N LEU A 378 -16.97 -52.01 6.14
CA LEU A 378 -15.79 -51.38 5.55
C LEU A 378 -16.11 -50.63 4.24
N ALA A 379 -17.02 -51.15 3.41
CA ALA A 379 -17.45 -50.47 2.19
C ALA A 379 -18.27 -49.18 2.48
N ARG A 380 -19.01 -49.14 3.59
CA ARG A 380 -19.69 -47.92 4.08
C ARG A 380 -18.67 -46.90 4.59
N PHE A 381 -17.66 -47.33 5.34
CA PHE A 381 -16.57 -46.47 5.76
C PHE A 381 -15.81 -45.86 4.56
N ALA A 382 -15.49 -46.67 3.53
CA ALA A 382 -14.90 -46.18 2.29
C ALA A 382 -15.79 -45.14 1.57
N ALA A 383 -17.13 -45.30 1.64
CA ALA A 383 -18.08 -44.34 1.09
C ALA A 383 -18.10 -43.03 1.88
N TRP A 384 -18.13 -43.15 3.20
CA TRP A 384 -18.04 -42.02 4.13
C TRP A 384 -16.76 -41.23 3.87
N LEU A 385 -15.60 -41.88 3.83
CA LEU A 385 -14.30 -41.22 3.62
C LEU A 385 -14.29 -40.41 2.31
N ALA A 386 -14.77 -41.01 1.21
CA ALA A 386 -14.86 -40.32 -0.07
C ALA A 386 -15.78 -39.09 -0.02
N GLY A 387 -16.93 -39.20 0.67
CA GLY A 387 -17.86 -38.09 0.87
C GLY A 387 -17.29 -36.99 1.76
N SER A 388 -16.64 -37.35 2.87
CA SER A 388 -16.02 -36.41 3.81
C SER A 388 -14.92 -35.57 3.15
N LEU A 389 -14.15 -36.19 2.25
CA LEU A 389 -13.10 -35.49 1.50
C LEU A 389 -13.64 -34.64 0.31
N GLN A 390 -14.93 -34.75 -0.07
CA GLN A 390 -15.55 -34.03 -1.20
C GLN A 390 -16.48 -32.84 -0.80
N GLY A 391 -16.70 -32.58 0.49
CA GLY A 391 -17.68 -31.58 0.96
C GLY A 391 -17.44 -30.12 0.51
N PRO A 392 -18.48 -29.27 0.47
CA PRO A 392 -18.35 -27.86 0.09
C PRO A 392 -17.56 -27.11 1.16
N GLY A 393 -16.31 -26.78 0.87
CA GLY A 393 -15.45 -26.01 1.78
C GLY A 393 -14.10 -26.65 2.14
N THR A 394 -13.66 -27.72 1.48
CA THR A 394 -12.29 -28.23 1.65
C THR A 394 -11.41 -27.89 0.44
N PRO A 395 -10.97 -26.63 0.23
CA PRO A 395 -9.68 -26.47 -0.41
C PRO A 395 -8.67 -27.26 0.45
N LEU A 396 -7.76 -28.01 -0.19
CA LEU A 396 -6.73 -28.80 0.46
C LEU A 396 -6.32 -28.16 1.80
N ALA A 397 -6.66 -28.82 2.91
CA ALA A 397 -6.51 -28.30 4.25
C ALA A 397 -5.15 -27.61 4.45
N ARG A 398 -5.20 -26.33 4.83
CA ARG A 398 -4.00 -25.54 5.13
C ARG A 398 -3.45 -25.98 6.48
N SER A 399 -2.15 -26.21 6.56
CA SER A 399 -1.51 -26.53 7.82
C SER A 399 -1.65 -25.36 8.80
N PRO A 400 -2.03 -25.60 10.07
CA PRO A 400 -2.22 -24.56 11.08
C PRO A 400 -0.93 -23.77 11.37
N VAL A 401 0.24 -24.34 11.06
CA VAL A 401 1.53 -23.66 11.13
C VAL A 401 1.56 -22.40 10.27
N TYR A 402 0.90 -22.42 9.11
CA TYR A 402 0.97 -21.34 8.12
C TYR A 402 -0.27 -20.45 8.09
N LEU A 403 -1.27 -20.71 8.94
CA LEU A 403 -2.47 -19.88 9.04
C LEU A 403 -2.20 -18.55 9.77
N ASP A 404 -1.46 -18.60 10.89
CA ASP A 404 -1.33 -17.46 11.81
C ASP A 404 0.10 -16.96 12.02
N LEU A 405 1.12 -17.65 11.49
CA LEU A 405 2.54 -17.32 11.71
C LEU A 405 3.20 -16.53 10.58
N ASP A 406 2.48 -16.28 9.48
CA ASP A 406 2.99 -15.48 8.36
C ASP A 406 4.36 -15.97 7.85
N LEU A 407 4.49 -17.28 7.63
CA LEU A 407 5.72 -17.93 7.17
C LEU A 407 5.61 -18.39 5.72
N ARG A 408 6.70 -18.30 4.97
CA ARG A 408 6.92 -19.12 3.77
C ARG A 408 7.33 -20.54 4.22
N PRO A 409 6.77 -21.61 3.63
CA PRO A 409 7.12 -22.97 3.99
C PRO A 409 8.57 -23.31 3.60
N PRO A 410 9.13 -24.41 4.14
CA PRO A 410 10.40 -24.95 3.70
C PRO A 410 10.41 -25.17 2.18
N HIS A 411 11.50 -24.78 1.52
CA HIS A 411 11.63 -24.89 0.07
C HIS A 411 13.01 -25.42 -0.31
N LEU A 412 13.06 -26.18 -1.40
CA LEU A 412 14.29 -26.69 -1.98
C LEU A 412 14.89 -25.63 -2.90
N ASP A 413 16.18 -25.36 -2.74
CA ASP A 413 16.96 -24.52 -3.64
C ASP A 413 18.12 -25.37 -4.17
N GLU A 414 17.98 -25.86 -5.41
CA GLU A 414 18.91 -26.82 -6.02
C GLU A 414 20.32 -26.25 -6.23
N ASP A 415 20.46 -24.93 -6.28
CA ASP A 415 21.73 -24.23 -6.49
C ASP A 415 22.43 -23.84 -5.18
N ALA A 416 21.78 -24.04 -4.03
CA ALA A 416 22.26 -23.58 -2.74
C ALA A 416 23.08 -24.64 -1.98
N ILE A 417 24.10 -24.16 -1.25
CA ILE A 417 24.97 -24.99 -0.42
C ILE A 417 24.37 -25.09 0.99
N ALA A 418 24.48 -26.27 1.62
CA ALA A 418 24.07 -26.49 3.00
C ALA A 418 24.65 -25.43 3.96
N GLN A 419 23.76 -24.68 4.62
CA GLN A 419 24.14 -23.58 5.52
C GLN A 419 24.49 -24.12 6.92
N PRO A 420 25.55 -23.60 7.58
CA PRO A 420 25.83 -23.94 8.96
C PRO A 420 24.71 -23.41 9.88
N LEU A 421 24.52 -24.06 11.03
CA LEU A 421 23.61 -23.56 12.06
C LEU A 421 24.03 -22.14 12.49
N PRO A 422 23.07 -21.25 12.80
CA PRO A 422 23.38 -19.92 13.31
C PRO A 422 24.23 -19.98 14.58
N ALA A 423 24.90 -18.89 14.94
CA ALA A 423 25.58 -18.80 16.23
C ALA A 423 24.57 -18.76 17.39
N TRP A 424 24.98 -19.17 18.59
CA TRP A 424 24.14 -19.04 19.78
C TRP A 424 24.03 -17.56 20.18
N PRO A 425 22.83 -17.09 20.58
CA PRO A 425 22.69 -15.74 21.13
C PRO A 425 23.35 -15.65 22.51
N SER A 426 23.56 -14.42 22.98
CA SER A 426 24.20 -14.14 24.28
C SER A 426 23.42 -14.64 25.49
N ARG A 427 22.11 -14.83 25.34
CA ARG A 427 21.21 -15.47 26.31
C ARG A 427 20.31 -16.47 25.58
N PRO A 428 20.76 -17.73 25.44
CA PRO A 428 20.00 -18.74 24.71
C PRO A 428 18.75 -19.18 25.47
N GLN A 429 17.68 -19.43 24.73
CA GLN A 429 16.41 -19.88 25.29
C GLN A 429 16.08 -21.32 24.88
N ALA A 430 15.74 -22.15 25.86
CA ALA A 430 15.26 -23.50 25.65
C ALA A 430 13.75 -23.60 25.85
N LEU A 431 13.09 -24.32 24.94
CA LEU A 431 11.72 -24.80 25.11
C LEU A 431 11.75 -26.28 25.48
N LEU A 432 11.07 -26.63 26.58
CA LEU A 432 10.89 -28.01 27.00
C LEU A 432 9.53 -28.52 26.50
N ILE A 433 9.53 -29.59 25.71
CA ILE A 433 8.32 -30.31 25.28
C ILE A 433 8.25 -31.68 25.99
N GLN A 434 7.22 -31.85 26.82
CA GLN A 434 7.06 -33.01 27.70
C GLN A 434 5.59 -33.11 28.15
N ALA A 435 5.13 -34.30 28.52
CA ALA A 435 3.87 -34.45 29.26
C ALA A 435 3.98 -34.04 30.74
N HIS A 436 2.84 -33.65 31.34
CA HIS A 436 2.79 -33.10 32.70
C HIS A 436 2.35 -34.10 33.76
N GLY A 437 2.94 -34.05 34.96
CA GLY A 437 2.55 -34.84 36.12
C GLY A 437 2.75 -36.35 35.96
N LEU A 438 1.92 -37.10 36.68
CA LEU A 438 1.94 -38.56 36.66
C LEU A 438 1.39 -39.10 35.35
N ARG A 439 2.17 -39.96 34.68
CA ARG A 439 1.78 -40.66 33.45
C ARG A 439 2.01 -42.16 33.60
N VAL A 440 1.15 -42.95 32.97
CA VAL A 440 1.33 -44.40 32.89
C VAL A 440 2.01 -44.70 31.56
N ASP A 441 3.17 -45.35 31.61
CA ASP A 441 3.83 -45.83 30.41
C ASP A 441 2.97 -46.94 29.75
N PRO A 442 2.49 -46.75 28.51
CA PRO A 442 1.67 -47.74 27.83
C PRO A 442 2.38 -49.08 27.62
N ALA A 443 3.71 -49.06 27.49
CA ALA A 443 4.50 -50.27 27.20
C ALA A 443 4.74 -51.13 28.45
N SER A 444 5.15 -50.50 29.57
CA SER A 444 5.46 -51.22 30.81
C SER A 444 4.34 -51.25 31.84
N GLY A 445 3.31 -50.40 31.70
CA GLY A 445 2.24 -50.21 32.68
C GLY A 445 2.68 -49.50 33.97
N ARG A 446 3.91 -49.00 34.05
CA ARG A 446 4.45 -48.30 35.22
C ARG A 446 4.00 -46.84 35.25
N SER A 447 3.71 -46.32 36.45
CA SER A 447 3.49 -44.89 36.64
C SER A 447 4.82 -44.15 36.80
N ILE A 448 4.96 -43.03 36.11
CA ILE A 448 6.18 -42.21 36.01
C ILE A 448 5.77 -40.75 36.25
N ASP A 449 6.43 -40.07 37.19
CA ASP A 449 6.23 -38.63 37.42
C ASP A 449 7.18 -37.79 36.55
N LEU A 450 6.64 -37.12 35.54
CA LEU A 450 7.42 -36.32 34.61
C LEU A 450 7.80 -34.94 35.18
N ASP A 451 7.20 -34.51 36.29
CA ASP A 451 7.53 -33.24 36.94
C ASP A 451 8.92 -33.29 37.60
N ASP A 452 9.34 -34.46 38.10
CA ASP A 452 10.68 -34.65 38.68
C ASP A 452 11.80 -34.61 37.63
N SER A 453 11.55 -35.18 36.43
CA SER A 453 12.50 -35.05 35.31
C SER A 453 12.52 -33.62 34.81
N ARG A 454 11.37 -32.94 34.76
CA ARG A 454 11.29 -31.50 34.44
C ARG A 454 12.13 -30.63 35.37
N ALA A 455 12.00 -30.81 36.68
CA ALA A 455 12.77 -30.06 37.65
C ALA A 455 14.29 -30.31 37.51
N SER A 456 14.68 -31.51 37.10
CA SER A 456 16.08 -31.88 36.89
C SER A 456 16.64 -31.29 35.60
N LEU A 457 15.89 -31.35 34.49
CA LEU A 457 16.20 -30.65 33.24
C LEU A 457 16.32 -29.14 33.46
N GLY A 458 15.41 -28.60 34.29
CA GLY A 458 15.37 -27.20 34.67
C GLY A 458 16.70 -26.72 35.26
N ARG A 459 17.20 -27.46 36.25
CA ARG A 459 18.48 -27.17 36.91
C ARG A 459 19.67 -27.32 35.96
N ALA A 460 19.65 -28.32 35.08
CA ALA A 460 20.73 -28.56 34.13
C ALA A 460 20.89 -27.39 33.14
N LEU A 461 19.79 -26.95 32.52
CA LEU A 461 19.81 -25.85 31.55
C LEU A 461 20.22 -24.52 32.19
N GLN A 462 19.71 -24.21 33.39
CA GLN A 462 20.14 -23.04 34.17
C GLN A 462 21.64 -23.07 34.49
N GLY A 463 22.18 -24.24 34.87
CA GLY A 463 23.61 -24.43 35.12
C GLY A 463 24.48 -24.19 33.88
N ALA A 464 23.92 -24.37 32.68
CA ALA A 464 24.57 -24.09 31.40
C ALA A 464 24.34 -22.66 30.90
N GLY A 465 23.64 -21.81 31.66
CA GLY A 465 23.32 -20.43 31.27
C GLY A 465 22.24 -20.32 30.19
N ILE A 466 21.39 -21.35 30.06
CA ILE A 466 20.27 -21.38 29.11
C ILE A 466 18.98 -21.08 29.87
N ASP A 467 18.29 -20.02 29.45
CA ASP A 467 17.01 -19.63 30.03
C ASP A 467 15.92 -20.58 29.55
N ILE A 468 15.07 -21.05 30.46
CA ILE A 468 13.97 -21.96 30.10
C ILE A 468 12.70 -21.14 29.93
N ARG A 469 12.12 -21.17 28.73
CA ARG A 469 10.70 -20.81 28.57
C ARG A 469 9.86 -22.00 29.02
N ARG A 470 9.03 -21.75 30.03
CA ARG A 470 8.05 -22.71 30.53
C ARG A 470 6.87 -22.74 29.56
N ALA A 471 6.39 -23.94 29.24
CA ALA A 471 5.25 -24.12 28.35
C ALA A 471 3.88 -23.93 29.06
N ASP A 472 3.80 -23.84 30.40
CA ASP A 472 2.49 -23.92 31.08
C ASP A 472 2.10 -22.66 31.88
N ASP A 473 0.99 -22.04 31.46
CA ASP A 473 -0.33 -22.09 32.16
C ASP A 473 -1.45 -21.44 31.30
N ASP A 474 -1.13 -20.66 30.25
CA ASP A 474 -2.14 -19.99 29.41
C ASP A 474 -2.08 -20.32 27.90
N ALA A 475 -0.98 -20.91 27.40
CA ALA A 475 -0.84 -21.24 25.98
C ALA A 475 -1.24 -22.69 25.72
N THR A 476 -2.44 -22.88 25.18
CA THR A 476 -2.88 -24.20 24.66
C THR A 476 -1.81 -24.74 23.72
N PRO A 477 -1.31 -25.98 23.89
CA PRO A 477 -0.45 -26.62 22.90
C PRO A 477 -1.01 -26.42 21.51
N GLY A 478 -0.18 -26.17 20.50
CA GLY A 478 -0.65 -25.94 19.13
C GLY A 478 -1.31 -24.58 18.86
N SER A 479 -1.48 -23.72 19.87
CA SER A 479 -1.83 -22.32 19.65
C SER A 479 -0.78 -21.61 18.78
N PRO A 480 -1.14 -20.54 18.06
CA PRO A 480 -0.17 -19.73 17.31
C PRO A 480 1.01 -19.28 18.17
N ASP A 481 0.77 -18.93 19.43
CA ASP A 481 1.82 -18.53 20.37
C ASP A 481 2.77 -19.67 20.72
N PHE A 482 2.26 -20.90 20.91
CA PHE A 482 3.10 -22.07 21.13
C PHE A 482 3.94 -22.39 19.89
N LEU A 483 3.34 -22.38 18.69
CA LEU A 483 4.06 -22.65 17.46
C LEU A 483 5.17 -21.61 17.20
N ARG A 484 4.91 -20.34 17.52
CA ARG A 484 5.92 -19.28 17.49
C ARG A 484 7.07 -19.59 18.45
N GLN A 485 6.77 -20.01 19.68
CA GLN A 485 7.81 -20.43 20.65
C GLN A 485 8.63 -21.62 20.16
N LEU A 486 7.99 -22.62 19.53
CA LEU A 486 8.67 -23.79 18.97
C LEU A 486 9.65 -23.43 17.85
N LEU A 487 9.29 -22.43 17.02
CA LEU A 487 10.13 -21.90 15.95
C LEU A 487 11.27 -21.02 16.47
N GLU A 488 10.97 -20.14 17.43
CA GLU A 488 11.90 -19.15 17.99
C GLU A 488 12.93 -19.76 18.95
N ALA A 489 12.60 -20.87 19.62
CA ALA A 489 13.48 -21.48 20.60
C ALA A 489 14.86 -21.83 20.01
N ASP A 490 15.91 -21.35 20.67
CA ASP A 490 17.30 -21.67 20.32
C ASP A 490 17.58 -23.16 20.51
N LEU A 491 16.98 -23.76 21.54
CA LEU A 491 17.08 -25.18 21.88
C LEU A 491 15.69 -25.75 22.14
N VAL A 492 15.37 -26.92 21.57
CA VAL A 492 14.23 -27.71 22.02
C VAL A 492 14.73 -28.93 22.77
N VAL A 493 14.24 -29.12 23.99
CA VAL A 493 14.48 -30.32 24.79
C VAL A 493 13.19 -31.13 24.78
N ALA A 494 13.27 -32.36 24.28
CA ALA A 494 12.11 -33.24 24.13
C ALA A 494 12.27 -34.48 25.01
N ASP A 495 11.38 -34.65 25.99
CA ASP A 495 11.32 -35.84 26.81
C ASP A 495 10.22 -36.77 26.31
N LEU A 496 10.66 -37.83 25.64
CA LEU A 496 9.85 -38.85 24.96
C LEU A 496 9.41 -39.97 25.90
N SER A 497 9.70 -39.85 27.20
CA SER A 497 9.23 -40.81 28.20
C SER A 497 7.71 -40.94 28.13
N THR A 498 7.20 -42.18 28.15
CA THR A 498 5.78 -42.54 27.92
C THR A 498 5.21 -42.24 26.54
N LEU A 499 6.04 -41.80 25.58
CA LEU A 499 5.66 -41.48 24.19
C LEU A 499 4.36 -40.64 24.05
N PRO A 500 4.27 -39.46 24.68
CA PRO A 500 3.06 -38.65 24.59
C PRO A 500 2.81 -38.22 23.14
N PRO A 501 1.59 -38.40 22.60
CA PRO A 501 1.26 -38.04 21.22
C PRO A 501 1.61 -36.59 20.87
N ASP A 502 1.31 -35.66 21.78
CA ASP A 502 1.57 -34.22 21.59
C ASP A 502 3.07 -33.94 21.47
N THR A 503 3.90 -34.53 22.34
CA THR A 503 5.35 -34.34 22.31
C THR A 503 5.96 -34.88 21.00
N LEU A 504 5.45 -36.01 20.51
CA LEU A 504 5.89 -36.59 19.23
C LEU A 504 5.52 -35.71 18.04
N LEU A 505 4.29 -35.19 18.03
CA LEU A 505 3.82 -34.27 17.00
C LEU A 505 4.64 -32.97 17.01
N GLN A 506 4.86 -32.38 18.19
CA GLN A 506 5.69 -31.18 18.38
C GLN A 506 7.14 -31.40 17.95
N LEU A 507 7.71 -32.58 18.24
CA LEU A 507 9.04 -32.93 17.78
C LEU A 507 9.10 -33.06 16.25
N GLY A 508 8.09 -33.67 15.62
CA GLY A 508 7.97 -33.72 14.17
C GLY A 508 7.91 -32.32 13.55
N LEU A 509 7.08 -31.43 14.11
CA LEU A 509 7.03 -30.02 13.70
C LEU A 509 8.40 -29.35 13.80
N ARG A 510 9.08 -29.51 14.94
CA ARG A 510 10.41 -28.94 15.18
C ARG A 510 11.43 -29.44 14.16
N HIS A 511 11.46 -30.74 13.87
CA HIS A 511 12.37 -31.30 12.89
C HIS A 511 12.09 -30.81 11.46
N GLY A 512 10.82 -30.58 11.10
CA GLY A 512 10.48 -30.01 9.78
C GLY A 512 10.76 -28.51 9.67
N LEU A 513 10.52 -27.74 10.74
CA LEU A 513 10.64 -26.27 10.72
C LEU A 513 12.05 -25.75 11.03
N ARG A 514 12.94 -26.55 11.62
CA ARG A 514 14.27 -26.07 12.05
C ARG A 514 15.38 -27.08 11.75
N PRO A 515 16.56 -26.59 11.30
CA PRO A 515 17.67 -27.44 10.91
C PRO A 515 18.39 -28.13 12.07
N GLY A 516 18.26 -27.63 13.30
CA GLY A 516 18.80 -28.37 14.43
C GLY A 516 18.64 -27.74 15.81
N ARG A 517 19.55 -28.13 16.72
CA ARG A 517 19.56 -27.79 18.15
C ARG A 517 18.39 -28.43 18.90
N ASN A 518 18.36 -29.75 18.82
CA ASN A 518 17.37 -30.58 19.47
C ASN A 518 18.05 -31.54 20.45
N LEU A 519 17.57 -31.59 21.69
CA LEU A 519 18.06 -32.53 22.69
C LEU A 519 16.94 -33.50 23.06
N LEU A 520 17.09 -34.76 22.63
CA LEU A 520 16.09 -35.80 22.87
C LEU A 520 16.49 -36.64 24.07
N LEU A 521 15.55 -36.91 24.95
CA LEU A 521 15.72 -37.83 26.07
C LEU A 521 14.51 -38.76 26.20
N ALA A 522 14.74 -39.92 26.82
CA ALA A 522 13.71 -40.87 27.17
C ALA A 522 14.16 -41.71 28.37
N GLU A 523 13.21 -42.23 29.13
CA GLU A 523 13.48 -43.29 30.11
C GLU A 523 14.11 -44.51 29.40
N ALA A 524 15.03 -45.18 30.07
CA ALA A 524 15.90 -46.22 29.51
C ALA A 524 15.14 -47.33 28.77
N GLU A 525 13.98 -47.75 29.28
CA GLU A 525 13.19 -48.86 28.72
C GLU A 525 12.11 -48.39 27.73
N THR A 526 12.02 -47.09 27.43
CA THR A 526 11.00 -46.55 26.50
C THR A 526 11.25 -47.07 25.08
N PRO A 527 10.30 -47.78 24.45
CA PRO A 527 10.48 -48.34 23.11
C PRO A 527 10.29 -47.27 22.03
N LEU A 528 11.39 -46.74 21.47
CA LEU A 528 11.29 -45.63 20.51
C LEU A 528 10.57 -46.04 19.20
N PRO A 529 9.74 -45.14 18.64
CA PRO A 529 9.13 -45.29 17.32
C PRO A 529 10.20 -45.50 16.25
N ILE A 530 9.87 -46.24 15.18
CA ILE A 530 10.83 -46.59 14.11
C ILE A 530 11.46 -45.33 13.52
N SER A 531 10.65 -44.28 13.33
CA SER A 531 11.06 -42.98 12.78
C SER A 531 12.11 -42.25 13.63
N LEU A 532 12.25 -42.61 14.91
CA LEU A 532 13.18 -41.98 15.86
C LEU A 532 14.35 -42.89 16.27
N ARG A 533 14.41 -44.14 15.79
CA ARG A 533 15.47 -45.10 16.21
C ARG A 533 16.88 -44.71 15.79
N SER A 534 17.02 -43.98 14.68
CA SER A 534 18.32 -43.47 14.22
C SER A 534 18.76 -42.21 14.96
N GLN A 535 17.87 -41.59 15.74
CA GLN A 535 18.15 -40.34 16.44
C GLN A 535 18.95 -40.58 17.72
N LYS A 536 19.79 -39.60 18.07
CA LYS A 536 20.54 -39.63 19.33
C LYS A 536 19.62 -39.26 20.49
N VAL A 537 19.08 -40.27 21.16
CA VAL A 537 18.24 -40.11 22.36
C VAL A 537 19.02 -40.44 23.61
N LEU A 538 19.11 -39.49 24.55
CA LEU A 538 19.69 -39.70 25.86
C LEU A 538 18.79 -40.59 26.73
N ARG A 539 19.36 -41.66 27.29
CA ARG A 539 18.62 -42.65 28.06
C ARG A 539 18.93 -42.55 29.54
N TYR A 540 17.96 -42.10 30.34
CA TYR A 540 18.11 -42.03 31.79
C TYR A 540 17.34 -43.16 32.48
N LYS A 541 17.88 -43.64 33.60
CA LYS A 541 17.27 -44.75 34.35
C LYS A 541 16.33 -44.22 35.41
N ARG A 542 15.23 -44.93 35.61
CA ARG A 542 14.31 -44.69 36.73
C ARG A 542 13.79 -45.99 37.34
N VAL A 543 14.00 -46.16 38.63
CA VAL A 543 13.56 -47.36 39.38
C VAL A 543 12.13 -47.23 39.91
N ASN A 544 11.76 -46.08 40.46
CA ASN A 544 10.43 -45.85 41.08
C ASN A 544 9.63 -44.81 40.30
N THR A 545 8.43 -44.46 40.78
CA THR A 545 7.61 -43.40 40.16
C THR A 545 8.36 -42.06 40.08
N HIS A 546 9.06 -41.71 41.16
CA HIS A 546 9.84 -40.49 41.33
C HIS A 546 11.34 -40.75 41.10
N LEU A 547 12.08 -39.72 40.67
CA LEU A 547 13.55 -39.80 40.58
C LEU A 547 14.18 -39.58 41.96
N ASP A 548 15.02 -40.52 42.40
CA ASP A 548 15.81 -40.34 43.62
C ASP A 548 16.99 -39.37 43.42
N THR A 549 17.65 -38.99 44.51
CA THR A 549 18.75 -38.00 44.47
C THR A 549 19.94 -38.44 43.60
N ARG A 550 20.21 -39.75 43.53
CA ARG A 550 21.30 -40.30 42.71
C ARG A 550 20.90 -40.29 41.23
N GLU A 551 19.68 -40.72 40.91
CA GLU A 551 19.13 -40.69 39.55
C GLU A 551 19.06 -39.27 38.99
N GLN A 552 18.67 -38.29 39.83
CA GLN A 552 18.68 -36.86 39.45
C GLN A 552 20.11 -36.36 39.16
N ALA A 553 21.09 -36.75 39.97
CA ALA A 553 22.49 -36.38 39.76
C ALA A 553 23.07 -36.99 38.48
N ASP A 554 22.77 -38.26 38.22
CA ASP A 554 23.19 -38.98 37.02
C ASP A 554 22.56 -38.36 35.75
N LEU A 555 21.26 -38.03 35.80
CA LEU A 555 20.56 -37.32 34.72
C LEU A 555 21.20 -35.94 34.47
N ASN A 556 21.46 -35.16 35.50
CA ASN A 556 22.10 -33.85 35.35
C ASN A 556 23.50 -33.96 34.73
N ALA A 557 24.33 -34.93 35.17
CA ALA A 557 25.66 -35.13 34.60
C ALA A 557 25.62 -35.50 33.11
N MET A 558 24.68 -36.36 32.72
CA MET A 558 24.45 -36.73 31.33
C MET A 558 24.02 -35.52 30.48
N LEU A 559 23.10 -34.69 31.00
CA LEU A 559 22.63 -33.49 30.32
C LEU A 559 23.76 -32.47 30.13
N GLN A 560 24.56 -32.20 31.16
CA GLN A 560 25.71 -31.28 31.06
C GLN A 560 26.69 -31.73 29.98
N ALA A 561 27.02 -33.03 29.93
CA ALA A 561 27.90 -33.57 28.90
C ALA A 561 27.32 -33.40 27.49
N ALA A 562 26.01 -33.61 27.32
CA ALA A 562 25.34 -33.41 26.04
C ALA A 562 25.28 -31.94 25.62
N LEU A 563 24.99 -31.02 26.54
CA LEU A 563 24.93 -29.58 26.27
C LEU A 563 26.28 -29.02 25.81
N VAL A 564 27.41 -29.50 26.35
CA VAL A 564 28.74 -29.11 25.88
C VAL A 564 28.94 -29.42 24.40
N HIS A 565 28.53 -30.61 23.96
CA HIS A 565 28.62 -30.99 22.54
C HIS A 565 27.67 -30.19 21.66
N LEU A 566 26.43 -29.97 22.13
CA LEU A 566 25.40 -29.25 21.40
C LEU A 566 25.78 -27.77 21.19
N LEU A 567 26.37 -27.13 22.20
CA LEU A 567 26.82 -25.74 22.12
C LEU A 567 27.95 -25.55 21.09
N ALA A 568 28.76 -26.58 20.85
CA ALA A 568 29.85 -26.56 19.88
C ALA A 568 29.44 -26.97 18.46
N GLN A 569 28.19 -27.40 18.26
CA GLN A 569 27.72 -27.97 17.00
C GLN A 569 27.40 -26.89 15.95
N THR A 570 27.89 -27.09 14.73
CA THR A 570 27.67 -26.19 13.59
C THR A 570 26.87 -26.79 12.45
N ARG A 571 26.59 -28.10 12.48
CA ARG A 571 25.81 -28.82 11.47
C ARG A 571 24.40 -29.10 11.96
N ALA A 572 23.46 -29.19 11.03
CA ALA A 572 22.10 -29.66 11.28
C ALA A 572 22.10 -31.00 12.02
N ASP A 573 21.15 -31.18 12.95
CA ASP A 573 20.83 -32.46 13.62
C ASP A 573 19.37 -32.87 13.41
N SER A 574 18.60 -32.10 12.65
CA SER A 574 17.28 -32.53 12.22
C SER A 574 17.42 -33.61 11.13
N PRO A 575 16.73 -34.76 11.25
CA PRO A 575 16.75 -35.80 10.22
C PRO A 575 16.25 -35.31 8.85
N VAL A 576 15.44 -34.25 8.82
CA VAL A 576 14.93 -33.64 7.59
C VAL A 576 16.04 -32.93 6.82
N TYR A 577 16.78 -32.06 7.51
CA TYR A 577 17.82 -31.22 6.90
C TYR A 577 19.13 -31.99 6.71
N GLU A 578 19.33 -33.09 7.45
CA GLU A 578 20.37 -34.08 7.13
C GLU A 578 20.05 -34.84 5.83
N ALA A 579 18.77 -35.21 5.60
CA ALA A 579 18.36 -35.93 4.40
C ALA A 579 18.27 -35.02 3.15
N LEU A 580 17.86 -33.77 3.32
CA LEU A 580 17.75 -32.77 2.25
C LEU A 580 18.59 -31.52 2.59
N PRO A 581 19.92 -31.54 2.33
CA PRO A 581 20.80 -30.41 2.65
C PRO A 581 20.49 -29.11 1.90
N ALA A 582 19.78 -29.20 0.76
CA ALA A 582 19.30 -28.07 -0.05
C ALA A 582 17.96 -27.48 0.44
N LEU A 583 17.33 -28.10 1.46
CA LEU A 583 16.08 -27.61 2.03
C LEU A 583 16.35 -26.42 2.95
N HIS A 584 15.74 -25.29 2.63
CA HIS A 584 15.80 -24.09 3.46
C HIS A 584 14.66 -24.09 4.48
N PRO A 585 14.92 -23.68 5.73
CA PRO A 585 13.88 -23.60 6.75
C PRO A 585 12.84 -22.51 6.42
N PRO A 586 11.67 -22.53 7.09
CA PRO A 586 10.66 -21.51 6.93
C PRO A 586 11.25 -20.12 7.19
N SER A 587 10.95 -19.18 6.32
CA SER A 587 11.31 -17.78 6.49
C SER A 587 10.04 -16.97 6.77
N PRO A 588 10.12 -15.84 7.47
CA PRO A 588 9.02 -14.88 7.49
C PRO A 588 8.58 -14.59 6.05
N ARG A 589 7.28 -14.56 5.78
CA ARG A 589 6.81 -14.04 4.50
C ARG A 589 7.22 -12.57 4.43
N PRO A 590 7.72 -12.09 3.28
CA PRO A 590 7.94 -10.67 3.12
C PRO A 590 6.60 -9.95 3.35
N ALA A 591 6.66 -8.82 4.06
CA ALA A 591 5.46 -8.02 4.31
C ALA A 591 4.79 -7.69 2.97
N ARG A 592 3.50 -8.02 2.87
CA ARG A 592 2.64 -7.68 1.74
C ARG A 592 2.20 -6.25 1.93
N ILE A 593 2.64 -5.41 1.03
CA ILE A 593 2.42 -3.98 1.10
C ILE A 593 1.45 -3.61 0.00
N PHE A 594 0.37 -2.93 0.36
CA PHE A 594 -0.48 -2.26 -0.62
C PHE A 594 -0.09 -0.79 -0.72
N VAL A 595 0.14 -0.27 -1.93
CA VAL A 595 0.41 1.16 -2.13
C VAL A 595 -0.85 1.86 -2.64
N SER A 596 -1.40 2.73 -1.80
CA SER A 596 -2.52 3.62 -2.13
C SER A 596 -2.00 5.00 -2.51
N TYR A 597 -2.46 5.54 -3.64
CA TYR A 597 -2.02 6.85 -4.12
C TYR A 597 -3.01 7.44 -5.14
N PRO A 598 -3.21 8.76 -5.18
CA PRO A 598 -3.75 9.45 -6.34
C PRO A 598 -2.89 9.22 -7.59
N GLN A 599 -3.52 8.91 -8.72
CA GLN A 599 -2.80 8.74 -10.00
C GLN A 599 -1.89 9.94 -10.38
N THR A 600 -2.18 11.15 -9.89
CA THR A 600 -1.32 12.34 -10.06
C THR A 600 0.08 12.17 -9.46
N TYR A 601 0.27 11.27 -8.49
CA TYR A 601 1.55 11.01 -7.82
C TYR A 601 2.29 9.76 -8.32
N THR A 602 1.81 9.15 -9.41
CA THR A 602 2.47 8.03 -10.10
C THR A 602 3.99 8.22 -10.31
N PRO A 603 4.50 9.43 -10.68
CA PRO A 603 5.94 9.64 -10.88
C PRO A 603 6.79 9.42 -9.62
N TYR A 604 6.22 9.64 -8.43
CA TYR A 604 6.92 9.47 -7.16
C TYR A 604 6.72 8.05 -6.59
N VAL A 605 5.58 7.44 -6.91
CA VAL A 605 5.21 6.10 -6.46
C VAL A 605 6.05 5.03 -7.14
N ARG A 606 6.32 5.16 -8.44
CA ARG A 606 7.07 4.18 -9.24
C ARG A 606 8.49 3.92 -8.71
N PRO A 607 9.33 4.95 -8.51
CA PRO A 607 10.66 4.79 -7.91
C PRO A 607 10.59 4.18 -6.51
N LEU A 608 9.61 4.59 -5.71
CA LEU A 608 9.39 4.05 -4.37
C LEU A 608 9.02 2.56 -4.39
N VAL A 609 8.09 2.15 -5.25
CA VAL A 609 7.71 0.74 -5.45
C VAL A 609 8.92 -0.06 -5.92
N ALA A 610 9.71 0.45 -6.86
CA ALA A 610 10.93 -0.21 -7.34
C ALA A 610 11.96 -0.39 -6.22
N ALA A 611 12.18 0.65 -5.39
CA ALA A 611 13.09 0.57 -4.25
C ALA A 611 12.61 -0.42 -3.18
N LEU A 612 11.30 -0.44 -2.87
CA LEU A 612 10.71 -1.41 -1.94
C LEU A 612 10.83 -2.85 -2.46
N LYS A 613 10.53 -3.09 -3.74
CA LYS A 613 10.71 -4.40 -4.39
C LYS A 613 12.21 -4.80 -4.41
N GLY A 614 13.12 -3.86 -4.65
CA GLY A 614 14.58 -4.08 -4.60
C GLY A 614 15.11 -4.46 -3.22
N LEU A 615 14.41 -4.07 -2.15
CA LEU A 615 14.67 -4.51 -0.76
C LEU A 615 14.05 -5.87 -0.42
N GLY A 616 13.41 -6.55 -1.39
CA GLY A 616 12.78 -7.87 -1.22
C GLY A 616 11.38 -7.85 -0.60
N LEU A 617 10.69 -6.70 -0.59
CA LEU A 617 9.31 -6.58 -0.08
C LEU A 617 8.30 -6.97 -1.16
N GLU A 618 7.19 -7.60 -0.76
CA GLU A 618 6.08 -7.93 -1.67
C GLU A 618 5.16 -6.72 -1.80
N VAL A 619 5.25 -5.98 -2.91
CA VAL A 619 4.49 -4.74 -3.11
C VAL A 619 3.43 -4.92 -4.18
N SER A 620 2.18 -4.70 -3.78
CA SER A 620 0.95 -4.74 -4.56
C SER A 620 0.38 -3.34 -4.74
N TRP A 621 -0.09 -3.01 -5.93
CA TRP A 621 -0.62 -1.69 -6.30
C TRP A 621 -1.43 -1.81 -7.59
N ASP A 622 -2.24 -0.80 -7.91
CA ASP A 622 -3.20 -0.81 -9.03
C ASP A 622 -2.61 -1.20 -10.41
N MET A 623 -1.32 -0.92 -10.63
CA MET A 623 -0.59 -1.27 -11.86
C MET A 623 -0.28 -2.76 -12.05
N ASP A 624 -0.43 -3.60 -11.01
CA ASP A 624 -0.20 -5.05 -11.11
C ASP A 624 -1.43 -5.81 -11.66
N LEU A 625 -2.57 -5.13 -11.86
CA LEU A 625 -3.83 -5.73 -12.32
C LEU A 625 -3.95 -5.76 -13.85
N SER A 626 -4.27 -6.92 -14.42
CA SER A 626 -4.48 -7.11 -15.87
C SER A 626 -5.92 -6.77 -16.28
N SER A 627 -6.10 -6.18 -17.47
CA SER A 627 -7.42 -5.87 -18.04
C SER A 627 -8.24 -7.15 -18.30
N GLY A 628 -9.31 -7.36 -17.54
CA GLY A 628 -10.18 -8.55 -17.65
C GLY A 628 -10.69 -9.09 -16.31
N HIS A 629 -10.05 -8.71 -15.19
CA HIS A 629 -10.53 -9.00 -13.84
C HIS A 629 -11.52 -7.93 -13.37
N ASP A 630 -12.45 -8.30 -12.47
CA ASP A 630 -13.26 -7.34 -11.73
C ASP A 630 -12.33 -6.48 -10.85
N TRP A 631 -11.96 -5.31 -11.40
CA TRP A 631 -10.91 -4.45 -10.89
C TRP A 631 -11.18 -3.99 -9.45
N ALA A 632 -12.44 -3.69 -9.11
CA ALA A 632 -12.82 -3.30 -7.76
C ALA A 632 -12.65 -4.45 -6.76
N THR A 633 -13.05 -5.65 -7.15
CA THR A 633 -12.91 -6.86 -6.33
C THR A 633 -11.44 -7.25 -6.16
N ALA A 634 -10.63 -7.14 -7.21
CA ALA A 634 -9.21 -7.46 -7.17
C ALA A 634 -8.42 -6.45 -6.32
N LEU A 635 -8.68 -5.15 -6.45
CA LEU A 635 -8.05 -4.10 -5.63
C LEU A 635 -8.44 -4.21 -4.16
N SER A 636 -9.73 -4.47 -3.88
CA SER A 636 -10.21 -4.74 -2.52
C SER A 636 -9.52 -5.94 -1.91
N ARG A 637 -9.35 -7.02 -2.69
CA ARG A 637 -8.63 -8.22 -2.26
C ARG A 637 -7.15 -7.95 -2.00
N MET A 638 -6.48 -7.19 -2.86
CA MET A 638 -5.07 -6.79 -2.65
C MET A 638 -4.90 -5.97 -1.38
N LEU A 639 -5.82 -5.04 -1.12
CA LEU A 639 -5.83 -4.26 0.11
C LEU A 639 -6.11 -5.15 1.32
N GLU A 640 -7.11 -6.04 1.27
CA GLU A 640 -7.48 -6.96 2.35
C GLU A 640 -6.38 -7.97 2.68
N GLU A 641 -5.62 -8.41 1.69
CA GLU A 641 -4.49 -9.33 1.85
C GLU A 641 -3.17 -8.66 2.29
N ALA A 642 -3.10 -7.32 2.30
CA ALA A 642 -1.90 -6.58 2.68
C ALA A 642 -1.74 -6.43 4.21
N ASP A 643 -0.50 -6.50 4.69
CA ASP A 643 -0.12 -6.30 6.11
C ASP A 643 -0.02 -4.83 6.47
N ALA A 644 0.40 -4.03 5.49
CA ALA A 644 0.56 -2.60 5.63
C ALA A 644 0.13 -1.88 4.36
N VAL A 645 -0.39 -0.67 4.53
CA VAL A 645 -0.76 0.22 3.45
C VAL A 645 0.18 1.43 3.46
N ILE A 646 0.92 1.61 2.37
CA ILE A 646 1.69 2.83 2.13
C ILE A 646 0.77 3.81 1.41
N CYS A 647 0.55 4.97 2.02
CA CYS A 647 -0.25 6.02 1.41
C CYS A 647 0.67 7.12 0.88
N VAL A 648 0.95 7.08 -0.42
CA VAL A 648 1.68 8.17 -1.09
C VAL A 648 0.70 9.30 -1.33
N ALA A 649 0.80 10.34 -0.51
CA ALA A 649 -0.24 11.34 -0.37
C ALA A 649 0.27 12.76 -0.55
N GLY A 650 -0.59 13.59 -1.10
CA GLY A 650 -0.39 15.02 -1.31
C GLY A 650 -1.75 15.72 -1.25
N ARG A 651 -1.83 16.98 -1.67
CA ARG A 651 -3.03 17.80 -1.51
C ARG A 651 -4.25 17.23 -2.25
N ASP A 652 -4.02 16.48 -3.33
CA ASP A 652 -5.09 15.83 -4.10
C ASP A 652 -5.75 14.66 -3.36
N THR A 653 -5.06 14.04 -2.40
CA THR A 653 -5.49 12.77 -1.80
C THR A 653 -6.90 12.84 -1.22
N ALA A 654 -7.22 13.89 -0.46
CA ALA A 654 -8.52 14.05 0.19
C ALA A 654 -9.70 14.20 -0.79
N ALA A 655 -9.44 14.61 -2.04
CA ALA A 655 -10.46 14.81 -3.07
C ALA A 655 -10.68 13.59 -3.98
N ARG A 656 -9.88 12.52 -3.85
CA ARG A 656 -9.95 11.34 -4.70
C ARG A 656 -10.72 10.21 -4.02
N GLU A 657 -11.83 9.80 -4.63
CA GLU A 657 -12.74 8.78 -4.10
C GLU A 657 -12.03 7.44 -3.83
N PHE A 658 -11.26 6.91 -4.80
CA PHE A 658 -10.61 5.60 -4.67
C PHE A 658 -9.51 5.55 -3.59
N PRO A 659 -8.47 6.44 -3.60
CA PRO A 659 -7.48 6.47 -2.52
C PRO A 659 -8.10 6.73 -1.15
N MET A 660 -9.15 7.56 -1.06
CA MET A 660 -9.84 7.79 0.22
C MET A 660 -10.60 6.55 0.70
N ALA A 661 -11.27 5.82 -0.19
CA ALA A 661 -11.93 4.57 0.14
C ALA A 661 -10.92 3.51 0.63
N GLU A 662 -9.75 3.41 -0.02
CA GLU A 662 -8.65 2.53 0.40
C GLU A 662 -8.11 2.92 1.78
N ILE A 663 -7.84 4.21 2.01
CA ILE A 663 -7.38 4.74 3.30
C ILE A 663 -8.40 4.41 4.39
N GLN A 664 -9.67 4.71 4.19
CA GLN A 664 -10.73 4.44 5.16
C GLN A 664 -10.87 2.94 5.44
N ARG A 665 -10.90 2.12 4.39
CA ARG A 665 -10.99 0.67 4.51
C ARG A 665 -9.80 0.07 5.25
N SER A 666 -8.60 0.60 5.04
CA SER A 666 -7.40 0.15 5.74
C SER A 666 -7.46 0.45 7.24
N VAL A 667 -8.05 1.60 7.63
CA VAL A 667 -8.30 1.94 9.04
C VAL A 667 -9.36 1.03 9.65
N GLU A 668 -10.46 0.75 8.95
CA GLU A 668 -11.50 -0.19 9.39
C GLU A 668 -10.95 -1.60 9.67
N LEU A 669 -10.03 -2.07 8.81
CA LEU A 669 -9.40 -3.38 8.91
C LEU A 669 -8.23 -3.40 9.92
N GLY A 670 -7.95 -2.28 10.62
CA GLY A 670 -6.86 -2.18 11.58
C GLY A 670 -5.46 -2.35 10.96
N LYS A 671 -5.31 -2.07 9.65
CA LYS A 671 -4.05 -2.23 8.94
C LYS A 671 -3.06 -1.14 9.31
N ARG A 672 -1.78 -1.48 9.28
CA ARG A 672 -0.70 -0.53 9.52
C ARG A 672 -0.60 0.45 8.36
N LEU A 673 -0.81 1.73 8.63
CA LEU A 673 -0.92 2.76 7.60
C LEU A 673 0.31 3.69 7.68
N ILE A 674 1.07 3.79 6.59
CA ILE A 674 2.36 4.51 6.54
C ILE A 674 2.27 5.65 5.50
N PRO A 675 2.16 6.92 5.92
CA PRO A 675 2.13 8.04 4.99
C PRO A 675 3.50 8.28 4.34
N VAL A 676 3.53 8.57 3.05
CA VAL A 676 4.69 9.14 2.34
C VAL A 676 4.23 10.40 1.66
N LEU A 677 4.73 11.55 2.13
CA LEU A 677 4.15 12.83 1.73
C LEU A 677 4.85 13.38 0.48
N VAL A 678 4.12 13.50 -0.61
CA VAL A 678 4.58 14.14 -1.84
C VAL A 678 4.70 15.65 -1.67
N GLU A 679 3.83 16.23 -0.85
CA GLU A 679 3.73 17.66 -0.53
C GLU A 679 2.99 17.80 0.81
N PRO A 680 2.96 18.99 1.44
CA PRO A 680 2.22 19.19 2.69
C PRO A 680 0.72 18.90 2.54
N ILE A 681 0.14 18.19 3.51
CA ILE A 681 -1.29 17.85 3.56
C ILE A 681 -1.93 18.24 4.89
N ASP A 682 -3.18 18.71 4.85
CA ASP A 682 -4.01 19.02 6.03
C ASP A 682 -5.16 18.01 6.24
N ALA A 683 -5.31 17.08 5.31
CA ALA A 683 -6.32 16.04 5.28
C ALA A 683 -5.81 14.88 4.39
N PRO A 684 -6.29 13.65 4.61
CA PRO A 684 -7.30 13.27 5.60
C PRO A 684 -6.67 12.99 6.99
N PRO A 685 -7.41 13.10 8.11
CA PRO A 685 -6.87 12.92 9.47
C PRO A 685 -6.24 11.54 9.69
N GLU A 686 -6.69 10.54 8.93
CA GLU A 686 -6.13 9.20 8.83
C GLU A 686 -4.65 9.22 8.41
N LEU A 687 -4.21 10.22 7.64
CA LEU A 687 -2.80 10.39 7.28
C LEU A 687 -2.07 11.38 8.19
N THR A 688 -2.70 12.51 8.55
CA THR A 688 -2.02 13.58 9.30
C THR A 688 -1.76 13.26 10.76
N SER A 689 -2.49 12.30 11.34
CA SER A 689 -2.27 11.80 12.71
C SER A 689 -1.11 10.81 12.82
N ARG A 690 -0.50 10.40 11.69
CA ARG A 690 0.52 9.35 11.63
C ARG A 690 1.88 9.93 11.22
N SER A 691 2.95 9.34 11.75
CA SER A 691 4.31 9.72 11.36
C SER A 691 4.59 9.29 9.92
N ALA A 692 4.88 10.23 9.03
CA ALA A 692 5.26 9.91 7.64
C ALA A 692 6.63 9.21 7.57
N ALA A 693 6.90 8.52 6.46
CA ALA A 693 8.15 7.77 6.24
C ALA A 693 9.29 8.59 5.63
N ASN A 694 9.02 9.84 5.24
CA ASN A 694 9.99 10.76 4.65
C ASN A 694 10.42 11.96 5.53
N PRO A 695 10.63 11.85 6.87
CA PRO A 695 11.32 12.89 7.64
C PRO A 695 12.85 12.80 7.46
N GLU A 696 13.59 13.87 7.68
CA GLU A 696 15.05 13.91 7.81
C GLU A 696 15.48 13.42 9.20
N ARG A 697 16.79 13.22 9.42
CA ARG A 697 17.34 12.81 10.73
C ARG A 697 17.04 13.81 11.86
N ASN A 698 16.80 15.07 11.53
CA ASN A 698 16.43 16.15 12.46
C ASN A 698 14.91 16.23 12.73
N GLY A 699 14.10 15.34 12.13
CA GLY A 699 12.64 15.33 12.26
C GLY A 699 11.87 16.17 11.23
N ARG A 700 12.55 16.92 10.34
CA ARG A 700 11.92 17.74 9.30
C ARG A 700 11.36 16.88 8.16
N LEU A 701 10.10 17.04 7.76
CA LEU A 701 9.56 16.33 6.59
C LEU A 701 10.22 16.80 5.28
N ARG A 702 10.56 15.84 4.41
CA ARG A 702 11.20 16.06 3.11
C ARG A 702 10.29 15.54 2.01
N TYR A 703 9.66 16.43 1.26
CA TYR A 703 8.54 16.08 0.39
C TYR A 703 9.02 15.60 -0.98
N LEU A 704 8.34 14.61 -1.58
CA LEU A 704 8.79 14.08 -2.88
C LEU A 704 8.73 15.12 -4.02
N LEU A 705 7.96 16.21 -3.87
CA LEU A 705 7.85 17.32 -4.82
C LEU A 705 8.94 18.40 -4.67
N ASP A 706 9.78 18.36 -3.63
CA ASP A 706 10.84 19.38 -3.44
C ASP A 706 11.78 19.37 -4.67
N GLY A 707 12.12 20.50 -5.28
CA GLY A 707 12.85 20.50 -6.57
C GLY A 707 14.20 19.76 -6.55
N TRP A 708 14.24 18.52 -7.07
CA TRP A 708 15.40 17.61 -6.97
C TRP A 708 16.38 17.71 -8.14
N ARG A 709 17.66 17.42 -7.86
CA ARG A 709 18.59 16.87 -8.85
C ARG A 709 18.39 15.35 -8.92
N GLU A 710 18.59 14.75 -10.08
CA GLU A 710 18.26 13.34 -10.37
C GLU A 710 18.90 12.36 -9.36
N ASP A 711 20.21 12.53 -9.07
CA ASP A 711 20.94 11.70 -8.09
C ASP A 711 20.44 11.84 -6.63
N ASP A 712 19.92 13.02 -6.26
CA ASP A 712 19.46 13.31 -4.89
C ASP A 712 18.08 12.70 -4.60
N PHE A 713 17.26 12.53 -5.64
CA PHE A 713 15.91 11.94 -5.53
C PHE A 713 15.99 10.43 -5.33
N ASP A 714 16.83 9.72 -6.08
CA ASP A 714 17.00 8.28 -5.94
C ASP A 714 17.53 7.90 -4.55
N ALA A 715 18.48 8.71 -4.03
CA ALA A 715 18.99 8.54 -2.68
C ALA A 715 17.89 8.74 -1.61
N LEU A 716 17.02 9.74 -1.78
CA LEU A 716 15.87 9.94 -0.89
C LEU A 716 14.90 8.77 -0.95
N VAL A 717 14.54 8.30 -2.15
CA VAL A 717 13.61 7.19 -2.33
C VAL A 717 14.14 5.91 -1.69
N ALA A 718 15.44 5.63 -1.84
CA ALA A 718 16.10 4.51 -1.16
C ALA A 718 16.03 4.65 0.37
N GLU A 719 16.26 5.85 0.90
CA GLU A 719 16.18 6.12 2.35
C GLU A 719 14.74 5.94 2.89
N ILE A 720 13.73 6.39 2.14
CA ILE A 720 12.31 6.20 2.47
C ILE A 720 11.97 4.71 2.49
N ALA A 721 12.36 3.96 1.45
CA ALA A 721 12.10 2.52 1.35
C ALA A 721 12.73 1.74 2.53
N GLU A 722 13.95 2.10 2.92
CA GLU A 722 14.65 1.46 4.05
C GLU A 722 13.98 1.77 5.40
N ARG A 723 13.45 2.98 5.59
CA ARG A 723 12.66 3.32 6.78
C ARG A 723 11.34 2.59 6.83
N ILE A 724 10.67 2.44 5.69
CA ILE A 724 9.44 1.64 5.59
C ILE A 724 9.75 0.20 5.99
N ARG A 725 10.82 -0.41 5.43
CA ARG A 725 11.28 -1.76 5.80
C ARG A 725 11.54 -1.89 7.30
N THR A 726 12.24 -0.92 7.88
CA THR A 726 12.55 -0.89 9.32
C THR A 726 11.28 -0.79 10.17
N ARG A 727 10.32 0.06 9.75
CA ARG A 727 9.04 0.24 10.45
C ARG A 727 8.20 -1.02 10.43
N LEU A 728 8.16 -1.75 9.31
CA LEU A 728 7.40 -3.00 9.20
C LEU A 728 7.87 -4.07 10.20
N GLY A 729 9.15 -4.08 10.57
CA GLY A 729 9.73 -5.01 11.56
C GLY A 729 9.68 -4.56 13.03
N ALA A 730 9.22 -3.34 13.33
CA ALA A 730 9.15 -2.81 14.70
C ALA A 730 7.70 -2.82 15.23
N PRO A 731 7.45 -3.09 16.53
CA PRO A 731 6.13 -2.87 17.14
C PRO A 731 5.69 -1.42 16.88
N GLU A 732 4.39 -1.21 16.66
CA GLU A 732 3.84 0.11 16.36
C GLU A 732 4.13 1.06 17.52
N GLN A 733 5.16 1.88 17.35
CA GLN A 733 5.45 2.97 18.27
C GLN A 733 4.35 3.99 18.08
N ALA A 734 3.51 4.13 19.10
CA ALA A 734 2.68 5.31 19.26
C ALA A 734 3.56 6.55 18.99
N PRO A 735 3.04 7.57 18.28
CA PRO A 735 3.80 8.77 17.99
C PRO A 735 4.49 9.24 19.27
N PRO A 736 5.77 9.64 19.22
CA PRO A 736 6.46 10.11 20.40
C PRO A 736 5.57 11.17 21.03
N ALA A 737 5.13 10.93 22.27
CA ALA A 737 4.37 11.91 23.00
C ALA A 737 5.18 13.20 22.95
N ASP A 738 4.68 14.20 22.24
CA ASP A 738 5.33 15.50 22.14
C ASP A 738 5.69 15.92 23.56
N SER A 739 6.98 16.08 23.78
CA SER A 739 7.59 16.18 25.11
C SER A 739 7.25 17.49 25.84
N ASN A 740 6.16 18.16 25.46
CA ASN A 740 5.53 19.27 26.18
C ASN A 740 4.00 19.33 25.93
N GLY A 741 3.26 18.29 26.34
CA GLY A 741 1.85 18.34 26.77
C GLY A 741 0.91 19.44 26.25
N GLN A 742 0.77 19.62 24.92
CA GLN A 742 -0.08 20.66 24.33
C GLN A 742 -0.70 20.19 23.00
N ALA A 743 -1.79 19.42 23.08
CA ALA A 743 -2.51 18.96 21.90
C ALA A 743 -3.17 20.14 21.16
N THR A 744 -2.80 20.35 19.90
CA THR A 744 -3.49 21.28 18.98
C THR A 744 -4.69 20.57 18.35
N ARG A 745 -5.88 21.20 18.38
CA ARG A 745 -7.12 20.58 17.88
C ARG A 745 -7.60 21.22 16.58
N GLN A 746 -7.97 20.40 15.59
CA GLN A 746 -8.51 20.89 14.33
C GLN A 746 -10.04 20.87 14.33
N LEU A 747 -10.66 21.97 13.91
CA LEU A 747 -12.10 22.10 13.70
C LEU A 747 -12.36 22.54 12.25
N SER A 748 -13.24 21.84 11.54
CA SER A 748 -13.79 22.27 10.26
C SER A 748 -15.18 22.85 10.49
N ILE A 749 -15.41 24.10 10.07
CA ILE A 749 -16.63 24.86 10.33
C ILE A 749 -17.19 25.39 9.02
N ARG A 750 -18.41 24.94 8.68
CA ARG A 750 -19.08 25.31 7.41
C ARG A 750 -20.52 25.71 7.69
N VAL A 751 -21.02 26.71 6.96
CA VAL A 751 -22.45 27.02 6.92
C VAL A 751 -23.04 26.21 5.76
N LEU A 752 -23.85 25.19 6.08
CA LEU A 752 -24.44 24.31 5.05
C LEU A 752 -25.56 25.01 4.28
N ARG A 753 -26.32 25.83 4.99
CA ARG A 753 -27.37 26.73 4.49
C ARG A 753 -27.61 27.80 5.56
N ALA A 754 -28.21 28.92 5.18
CA ALA A 754 -28.54 30.00 6.11
C ALA A 754 -29.20 29.45 7.39
N GLY A 755 -28.60 29.73 8.55
CA GLY A 755 -29.07 29.29 9.88
C GLY A 755 -28.68 27.87 10.29
N GLN A 756 -27.80 27.19 9.55
CA GLN A 756 -27.28 25.86 9.88
C GLN A 756 -25.75 25.82 9.76
N LEU A 757 -25.08 25.65 10.90
CA LEU A 757 -23.64 25.47 11.02
C LEU A 757 -23.31 23.98 11.21
N GLU A 758 -22.31 23.48 10.50
CA GLU A 758 -21.70 22.18 10.73
C GLU A 758 -20.29 22.37 11.28
N VAL A 759 -19.97 21.69 12.38
CA VAL A 759 -18.66 21.68 13.04
C VAL A 759 -18.17 20.24 13.12
N GLN A 760 -17.03 19.97 12.51
CA GLN A 760 -16.41 18.65 12.50
C GLN A 760 -15.05 18.69 13.21
N CYS A 761 -14.79 17.70 14.04
CA CYS A 761 -13.55 17.52 14.78
C CYS A 761 -13.11 16.05 14.68
N ALA A 762 -11.82 15.78 14.57
CA ALA A 762 -11.28 14.43 14.70
C ALA A 762 -10.25 14.40 15.83
N ASP A 763 -10.33 13.42 16.72
CA ASP A 763 -9.32 13.13 17.73
C ASP A 763 -9.10 11.61 17.88
N GLU A 764 -8.25 11.20 18.84
CA GLU A 764 -7.90 9.80 19.10
C GLU A 764 -9.12 8.91 19.42
N SER A 765 -10.25 9.51 19.82
CA SER A 765 -11.49 8.80 20.12
C SER A 765 -12.44 8.66 18.92
N GLY A 766 -12.09 9.25 17.78
CA GLY A 766 -12.87 9.19 16.53
C GLY A 766 -13.25 10.57 15.98
N ARG A 767 -14.12 10.55 14.96
CA ARG A 767 -14.65 11.76 14.32
C ARG A 767 -15.95 12.18 15.00
N HIS A 768 -16.01 13.45 15.37
CA HIS A 768 -17.17 14.12 15.95
C HIS A 768 -17.75 15.10 14.92
N ASP A 769 -19.07 15.05 14.74
CA ASP A 769 -19.81 15.96 13.85
C ASP A 769 -20.98 16.56 14.64
N TRP A 770 -21.02 17.89 14.68
CA TRP A 770 -22.10 18.65 15.31
C TRP A 770 -22.75 19.58 14.32
N ARG A 771 -24.09 19.55 14.32
CA ARG A 771 -24.91 20.51 13.56
C ARG A 771 -25.62 21.44 14.53
N GLN A 772 -25.39 22.73 14.37
CA GLN A 772 -25.96 23.79 15.20
C GLN A 772 -26.90 24.64 14.35
N ALA A 773 -28.17 24.68 14.73
CA ALA A 773 -29.13 25.63 14.19
C ALA A 773 -28.95 26.98 14.89
N TYR A 774 -29.01 28.07 14.13
CA TYR A 774 -28.98 29.44 14.66
C TYR A 774 -29.92 30.35 13.85
N ASP A 775 -30.38 31.44 14.46
CA ASP A 775 -31.14 32.48 13.77
C ASP A 775 -30.17 33.46 13.09
N PRO A 776 -30.14 33.55 11.74
CA PRO A 776 -29.27 34.47 11.02
C PRO A 776 -29.47 35.94 11.40
N ALA A 777 -30.71 36.35 11.70
CA ALA A 777 -31.00 37.73 12.08
C ALA A 777 -30.42 38.06 13.46
N ALA A 778 -30.49 37.12 14.41
CA ALA A 778 -29.89 37.26 15.72
C ALA A 778 -28.36 37.31 15.65
N VAL A 779 -27.74 36.45 14.83
CA VAL A 779 -26.28 36.48 14.62
C VAL A 779 -25.84 37.78 13.97
N ALA A 780 -26.56 38.27 12.95
CA ALA A 780 -26.25 39.54 12.30
C ALA A 780 -26.32 40.72 13.27
N LEU A 781 -27.38 40.79 14.10
CA LEU A 781 -27.53 41.82 15.12
C LEU A 781 -26.44 41.76 16.20
N ALA A 782 -26.11 40.55 16.66
CA ALA A 782 -25.06 40.36 17.66
C ALA A 782 -23.67 40.68 17.09
N ALA A 783 -23.40 40.33 15.83
CA ALA A 783 -22.17 40.68 15.14
C ALA A 783 -22.02 42.20 14.93
N ASP A 784 -23.09 42.89 14.52
CA ASP A 784 -23.14 44.36 14.41
C ASP A 784 -22.88 45.04 15.77
N THR A 785 -23.56 44.58 16.82
CA THR A 785 -23.33 45.08 18.18
C THR A 785 -21.89 44.83 18.63
N PHE A 786 -21.37 43.63 18.38
CA PHE A 786 -19.99 43.27 18.70
C PHE A 786 -19.00 44.18 17.96
N GLN A 787 -19.28 44.54 16.70
CA GLN A 787 -18.44 45.40 15.87
C GLN A 787 -18.23 46.81 16.45
N HIS A 788 -19.19 47.32 17.20
CA HIS A 788 -19.14 48.65 17.84
C HIS A 788 -18.75 48.63 19.32
N GLN A 789 -18.56 47.45 19.92
CA GLN A 789 -18.24 47.31 21.34
C GLN A 789 -16.73 47.45 21.62
N THR A 790 -16.37 48.23 22.65
CA THR A 790 -14.98 48.31 23.17
C THR A 790 -15.02 48.42 24.70
N PRO A 791 -14.38 47.52 25.48
CA PRO A 791 -13.59 46.36 25.07
C PRO A 791 -14.43 45.26 24.38
N ARG A 792 -13.78 44.38 23.61
CA ARG A 792 -14.42 43.33 22.79
C ARG A 792 -14.90 42.13 23.61
N THR A 793 -15.38 42.40 24.82
CA THR A 793 -15.81 41.41 25.83
C THR A 793 -17.18 41.84 26.36
N GLY A 794 -18.16 40.93 26.44
CA GLY A 794 -19.47 41.23 27.03
C GLY A 794 -20.63 40.53 26.33
N GLN A 795 -21.84 41.10 26.47
CA GLN A 795 -23.09 40.42 26.11
C GLN A 795 -23.18 40.04 24.62
N ALA A 796 -22.64 40.84 23.70
CA ALA A 796 -22.66 40.50 22.27
C ALA A 796 -21.78 39.27 21.95
N LEU A 797 -20.62 39.15 22.60
CA LEU A 797 -19.75 37.97 22.48
C LEU A 797 -20.41 36.73 23.09
N ASP A 798 -21.13 36.89 24.20
CA ASP A 798 -21.85 35.81 24.87
C ASP A 798 -22.95 35.24 23.95
N VAL A 799 -23.76 36.12 23.36
CA VAL A 799 -24.81 35.76 22.39
C VAL A 799 -24.21 35.08 21.16
N LEU A 800 -23.12 35.61 20.59
CA LEU A 800 -22.44 34.98 19.46
C LEU A 800 -21.92 33.58 19.81
N THR A 801 -21.30 33.43 20.99
CA THR A 801 -20.76 32.15 21.44
C THR A 801 -21.85 31.11 21.63
N ASP A 802 -22.98 31.47 22.25
CA ASP A 802 -24.09 30.54 22.46
C ASP A 802 -24.79 30.14 21.17
N LEU A 803 -24.84 31.03 20.17
CA LEU A 803 -25.43 30.73 18.86
C LEU A 803 -24.51 29.89 17.97
N LEU A 804 -23.19 30.08 18.05
CA LEU A 804 -22.23 29.58 17.05
C LEU A 804 -21.28 28.49 17.56
N ILE A 805 -21.09 28.33 18.87
CA ILE A 805 -20.23 27.29 19.45
C ILE A 805 -21.09 26.18 20.08
N PRO A 806 -21.11 24.96 19.50
CA PRO A 806 -21.83 23.83 20.07
C PRO A 806 -21.45 23.61 21.53
N SER A 807 -22.44 23.40 22.41
CA SER A 807 -22.20 23.12 23.84
C SER A 807 -21.39 21.84 24.05
N ALA A 808 -21.53 20.87 23.14
CA ALA A 808 -20.76 19.63 23.13
C ALA A 808 -19.23 19.85 23.03
N LEU A 809 -18.79 20.98 22.45
CA LEU A 809 -17.36 21.30 22.34
C LEU A 809 -16.71 21.49 23.72
N ALA A 810 -17.47 21.91 24.73
CA ALA A 810 -16.98 22.04 26.11
C ALA A 810 -16.72 20.68 26.78
N GLY A 811 -17.28 19.58 26.25
CA GLY A 811 -17.08 18.22 26.75
C GLY A 811 -15.80 17.55 26.26
N LEU A 812 -15.10 18.15 25.29
CA LEU A 812 -13.87 17.60 24.72
C LEU A 812 -12.65 17.87 25.62
N PRO A 813 -11.60 17.02 25.56
CA PRO A 813 -10.33 17.29 26.22
C PRO A 813 -9.77 18.67 25.85
N ARG A 814 -9.26 19.41 26.82
CA ARG A 814 -8.76 20.78 26.60
C ARG A 814 -7.55 20.76 25.66
N ALA A 815 -7.65 21.53 24.58
CA ALA A 815 -6.55 21.79 23.65
C ALA A 815 -5.82 23.08 24.03
N SER A 816 -4.54 23.16 23.72
CA SER A 816 -3.71 24.35 23.97
C SER A 816 -3.73 25.35 22.82
N ALA A 817 -4.08 24.89 21.62
CA ALA A 817 -4.22 25.69 20.40
C ALA A 817 -5.25 25.05 19.46
N TYR A 818 -5.78 25.83 18.51
CA TYR A 818 -6.79 25.37 17.55
C TYR A 818 -6.40 25.68 16.10
N ARG A 819 -6.72 24.77 15.18
CA ARG A 819 -6.68 25.00 13.73
C ARG A 819 -8.12 25.03 13.19
N LEU A 820 -8.53 26.13 12.59
CA LEU A 820 -9.88 26.31 12.05
C LEU A 820 -9.86 26.28 10.52
N ILE A 821 -10.59 25.34 9.93
CA ILE A 821 -10.90 25.34 8.50
C ILE A 821 -12.28 25.96 8.35
N LEU A 822 -12.35 27.16 7.78
CA LEU A 822 -13.55 27.99 7.74
C LEU A 822 -14.13 28.06 6.32
N GLY A 823 -15.42 27.76 6.20
CA GLY A 823 -16.19 28.11 5.00
C GLY A 823 -16.35 29.63 4.86
N PRO A 824 -16.60 30.17 3.66
CA PRO A 824 -16.62 31.61 3.39
C PRO A 824 -17.51 32.43 4.34
N GLU A 825 -18.70 31.92 4.66
CA GLU A 825 -19.66 32.59 5.56
C GLU A 825 -19.24 32.59 7.04
N ALA A 826 -18.36 31.65 7.44
CA ALA A 826 -17.86 31.52 8.81
C ALA A 826 -16.60 32.37 9.06
N VAL A 827 -15.94 32.86 8.01
CA VAL A 827 -14.69 33.64 8.10
C VAL A 827 -14.81 34.90 8.98
N PRO A 828 -15.87 35.73 8.90
CA PRO A 828 -15.88 37.02 9.59
C PRO A 828 -15.99 36.95 11.12
N TRP A 829 -16.34 35.81 11.68
CA TRP A 829 -16.71 35.72 13.11
C TRP A 829 -15.48 35.63 14.04
N PRO A 830 -15.57 36.12 15.29
CA PRO A 830 -14.44 36.21 16.23
C PRO A 830 -14.19 34.88 16.97
N TRP A 831 -13.84 33.83 16.23
CA TRP A 831 -13.68 32.47 16.77
C TRP A 831 -12.71 32.36 17.94
N GLU A 832 -11.62 33.13 17.92
CA GLU A 832 -10.60 33.20 18.97
C GLU A 832 -11.24 33.57 20.32
N LEU A 833 -12.07 34.60 20.35
CA LEU A 833 -12.79 35.05 21.54
C LEU A 833 -13.90 34.09 21.93
N MET A 834 -14.68 33.59 20.96
CA MET A 834 -15.78 32.66 21.26
C MET A 834 -15.27 31.34 21.86
N LEU A 835 -14.17 30.80 21.33
CA LEU A 835 -13.53 29.59 21.88
C LEU A 835 -12.95 29.86 23.27
N SER A 836 -12.22 30.96 23.45
CA SER A 836 -11.67 31.33 24.77
C SER A 836 -12.76 31.62 25.80
N TRP A 837 -13.87 32.24 25.40
CA TRP A 837 -15.04 32.43 26.25
C TRP A 837 -15.66 31.09 26.66
N ARG A 838 -15.97 30.22 25.69
CA ARG A 838 -16.60 28.92 25.97
C ARG A 838 -15.74 28.00 26.84
N LEU A 839 -14.42 27.97 26.60
CA LEU A 839 -13.52 27.01 27.22
C LEU A 839 -12.87 27.53 28.51
N HIS A 840 -12.62 28.84 28.57
CA HIS A 840 -11.80 29.46 29.62
C HIS A 840 -12.40 30.74 30.19
N ALA A 841 -13.62 31.15 29.79
CA ALA A 841 -14.24 32.41 30.20
C ALA A 841 -13.29 33.62 30.03
N LEU A 842 -12.54 33.65 28.91
CA LEU A 842 -11.52 34.65 28.56
C LEU A 842 -10.33 34.77 29.54
N ARG A 843 -10.18 33.83 30.49
CA ARG A 843 -9.04 33.83 31.44
C ARG A 843 -7.72 33.40 30.81
N LYS A 844 -7.75 32.88 29.58
CA LYS A 844 -6.59 32.39 28.86
C LYS A 844 -6.78 32.63 27.37
N ALA A 845 -5.78 33.26 26.73
CA ALA A 845 -5.74 33.34 25.28
C ALA A 845 -5.59 31.95 24.66
N ILE A 846 -6.27 31.73 23.54
CA ILE A 846 -6.17 30.49 22.78
C ILE A 846 -5.58 30.86 21.42
N PRO A 847 -4.36 30.40 21.09
CA PRO A 847 -3.80 30.54 19.77
C PRO A 847 -4.67 29.82 18.74
N VAL A 848 -5.01 30.52 17.65
CA VAL A 848 -5.83 29.97 16.57
C VAL A 848 -5.15 30.23 15.23
N LEU A 849 -5.02 29.18 14.42
CA LEU A 849 -4.64 29.29 13.02
C LEU A 849 -5.85 29.04 12.13
N ARG A 850 -6.12 29.97 11.22
CA ARG A 850 -7.23 29.91 10.27
C ARG A 850 -6.78 29.41 8.90
N ARG A 851 -7.70 28.77 8.19
CA ARG A 851 -7.57 28.39 6.77
C ARG A 851 -8.92 28.50 6.09
N SER A 852 -8.97 29.06 4.89
CA SER A 852 -10.18 28.96 4.06
C SER A 852 -10.34 27.57 3.48
N ASP A 853 -11.57 27.06 3.50
CA ASP A 853 -11.92 25.81 2.86
C ASP A 853 -11.67 25.87 1.34
N GLY A 854 -10.95 24.89 0.78
CA GLY A 854 -10.65 24.80 -0.65
C GLY A 854 -9.41 25.54 -1.15
N ASN A 855 -8.61 26.20 -0.30
CA ASN A 855 -7.31 26.74 -0.71
C ASN A 855 -6.22 25.66 -0.69
N LEU A 856 -5.57 25.43 -1.83
CA LEU A 856 -4.37 24.59 -1.97
C LEU A 856 -3.14 25.44 -1.63
N PHE A 857 -2.18 24.88 -0.88
CA PHE A 857 -0.89 25.55 -0.66
C PHE A 857 -0.19 25.82 -2.02
N SER A 858 0.63 26.85 -2.07
CA SER A 858 1.48 27.16 -3.23
C SER A 858 2.71 26.23 -3.27
N VAL A 859 3.46 26.29 -4.35
CA VAL A 859 4.69 25.49 -4.59
C VAL A 859 5.75 25.83 -3.54
N LEU A 860 6.31 24.81 -2.88
CA LEU A 860 7.38 24.97 -1.90
C LEU A 860 8.64 25.50 -2.57
N ARG A 861 9.09 26.67 -2.13
CA ARG A 861 10.40 27.23 -2.44
C ARG A 861 11.03 27.82 -1.19
N GLU A 862 12.36 27.93 -1.19
CA GLU A 862 13.07 28.59 -0.11
C GLU A 862 12.72 30.09 -0.07
N PRO A 863 12.21 30.60 1.08
CA PRO A 863 11.82 32.00 1.21
C PRO A 863 13.07 32.88 1.21
N PRO A 864 13.15 33.95 0.37
CA PRO A 864 14.28 34.86 0.44
C PRO A 864 14.28 35.60 1.79
N ARG A 865 15.45 35.74 2.42
CA ARG A 865 15.61 36.53 3.67
C ARG A 865 15.65 38.03 3.38
N ARG A 866 14.62 38.52 2.71
CA ARG A 866 14.43 39.94 2.40
C ARG A 866 13.07 40.33 2.93
N ALA A 867 13.03 41.38 3.75
CA ALA A 867 11.81 41.90 4.34
C ALA A 867 11.51 43.29 3.78
N LEU A 868 10.28 43.55 3.36
CA LEU A 868 9.81 44.87 2.97
C LEU A 868 8.84 45.40 4.03
N LEU A 869 9.13 46.57 4.59
CA LEU A 869 8.23 47.31 5.47
C LEU A 869 7.69 48.54 4.75
N VAL A 870 6.37 48.62 4.62
CA VAL A 870 5.65 49.75 4.00
C VAL A 870 4.97 50.56 5.10
N HIS A 871 5.28 51.85 5.19
CA HIS A 871 4.62 52.79 6.11
C HIS A 871 3.72 53.76 5.36
N SER A 872 2.40 53.73 5.56
CA SER A 872 1.55 54.83 5.10
C SER A 872 1.79 56.08 5.95
N ARG A 873 2.25 57.19 5.36
CA ARG A 873 2.54 58.46 6.08
C ARG A 873 1.27 59.17 6.60
N PRO A 874 1.36 59.95 7.71
CA PRO A 874 2.36 59.92 8.77
C PRO A 874 1.67 59.75 10.14
N GLN A 875 1.77 58.56 10.76
CA GLN A 875 1.62 58.45 12.20
C GLN A 875 2.96 58.02 12.82
N SER A 876 3.31 58.71 13.91
CA SER A 876 4.61 58.75 14.57
C SER A 876 4.88 57.57 15.52
N GLU A 877 4.08 56.51 15.46
CA GLU A 877 4.29 55.32 16.27
C GLU A 877 4.23 54.10 15.35
N ALA A 878 5.40 53.68 14.86
CA ALA A 878 5.51 52.36 14.25
C ALA A 878 5.30 51.32 15.37
N PRO A 879 4.39 50.34 15.20
CA PRO A 879 4.12 49.32 16.21
C PRO A 879 5.32 48.37 16.38
N ILE A 880 6.11 48.20 15.31
CA ILE A 880 7.33 47.42 15.32
C ILE A 880 8.41 48.34 15.89
N ARG A 881 8.83 48.05 17.12
CA ARG A 881 9.93 48.78 17.75
C ARG A 881 11.22 48.46 16.99
N ALA A 882 12.26 49.25 17.23
CA ALA A 882 13.61 48.94 16.73
C ALA A 882 13.95 47.46 16.99
N ASP A 883 13.61 46.96 18.18
CA ASP A 883 13.84 45.59 18.64
C ASP A 883 13.35 44.49 17.67
N GLY A 884 12.15 44.60 17.10
CA GLY A 884 11.62 43.60 16.15
C GLY A 884 12.30 43.64 14.77
N LEU A 885 12.68 44.84 14.30
CA LEU A 885 13.47 45.00 13.06
C LEU A 885 14.93 44.59 13.27
N ASP A 886 15.48 44.90 14.43
CA ASP A 886 16.84 44.53 14.85
C ASP A 886 16.95 43.00 14.97
N ALA A 887 15.90 42.31 15.44
CA ALA A 887 15.85 40.85 15.46
C ALA A 887 15.89 40.25 14.04
N LEU A 888 15.14 40.82 13.08
CA LEU A 888 15.20 40.41 11.68
C LEU A 888 16.59 40.63 11.08
N GLN A 889 17.17 41.83 11.27
CA GLN A 889 18.51 42.15 10.78
C GLN A 889 19.58 41.27 11.43
N GLY A 890 19.50 41.03 12.74
CA GLY A 890 20.39 40.15 13.49
C GLY A 890 20.29 38.68 13.04
N ALA A 891 19.13 38.25 12.56
CA ALA A 891 18.91 36.94 11.94
C ALA A 891 19.26 36.90 10.44
N GLY A 892 19.87 37.96 9.89
CA GLY A 892 20.38 38.01 8.51
C GLY A 892 19.33 38.38 7.45
N PHE A 893 18.23 39.03 7.81
CA PHE A 893 17.29 39.59 6.84
C PHE A 893 17.78 40.93 6.28
N GLU A 894 17.71 41.10 4.96
CA GLU A 894 17.81 42.40 4.31
C GLU A 894 16.48 43.15 4.46
N VAL A 895 16.44 44.17 5.30
CA VAL A 895 15.22 44.96 5.57
C VAL A 895 15.20 46.22 4.71
N THR A 896 14.18 46.34 3.85
CA THR A 896 13.89 47.53 3.04
C THR A 896 12.68 48.27 3.62
N ILE A 897 12.76 49.60 3.73
CA ILE A 897 11.67 50.45 4.25
C ILE A 897 11.18 51.40 3.15
N SER A 898 9.88 51.38 2.84
CA SER A 898 9.23 52.29 1.87
C SER A 898 8.38 53.36 2.58
N THR A 899 8.40 54.59 2.06
CA THR A 899 7.80 55.78 2.70
C THR A 899 6.30 55.99 2.45
N GLY A 900 5.60 54.99 1.91
CA GLY A 900 4.13 55.00 1.74
C GLY A 900 3.61 55.81 0.57
N GLU A 901 4.49 56.49 -0.18
CA GLU A 901 4.16 57.08 -1.47
C GLU A 901 3.75 55.97 -2.44
N PRO A 902 2.58 56.05 -3.12
CA PRO A 902 2.08 54.96 -3.95
C PRO A 902 3.07 54.48 -5.00
N ARG A 903 3.73 55.43 -5.67
CA ARG A 903 4.69 55.13 -6.74
C ARG A 903 5.96 54.45 -6.21
N GLU A 904 6.49 54.90 -5.08
CA GLU A 904 7.68 54.28 -4.47
C GLU A 904 7.36 52.89 -3.93
N THR A 905 6.19 52.74 -3.33
CA THR A 905 5.73 51.47 -2.75
C THR A 905 5.47 50.43 -3.83
N LEU A 906 4.77 50.78 -4.91
CA LEU A 906 4.56 49.88 -6.05
C LEU A 906 5.88 49.54 -6.76
N LEU A 907 6.81 50.49 -6.85
CA LEU A 907 8.15 50.22 -7.39
C LEU A 907 8.94 49.27 -6.48
N ALA A 908 8.90 49.45 -5.16
CA ALA A 908 9.55 48.55 -4.21
C ALA A 908 8.98 47.13 -4.32
N LEU A 909 7.65 46.98 -4.33
CA LEU A 909 6.95 45.70 -4.47
C LEU A 909 7.26 44.97 -5.78
N THR A 910 7.51 45.70 -6.87
CA THR A 910 7.80 45.10 -8.20
C THR A 910 9.29 44.88 -8.48
N SER A 911 10.19 45.52 -7.72
CA SER A 911 11.64 45.49 -7.96
C SER A 911 12.42 44.48 -7.11
N GLY A 912 11.81 43.91 -6.07
CA GLY A 912 12.47 42.98 -5.17
C GLY A 912 11.67 41.71 -4.90
N ASP A 913 12.39 40.59 -4.75
CA ASP A 913 11.84 39.34 -4.25
C ASP A 913 11.91 39.36 -2.71
N PHE A 914 10.75 39.44 -2.04
CA PHE A 914 10.64 39.53 -0.58
C PHE A 914 9.99 38.27 -0.01
N GLY A 915 10.59 37.71 1.05
CA GLY A 915 10.02 36.56 1.77
C GLY A 915 9.03 37.02 2.84
N LEU A 916 9.24 38.21 3.41
CA LEU A 916 8.38 38.83 4.40
C LEU A 916 7.95 40.22 3.92
N VAL A 917 6.65 40.49 3.91
CA VAL A 917 6.12 41.83 3.62
C VAL A 917 5.26 42.28 4.79
N ILE A 918 5.56 43.48 5.31
CA ILE A 918 4.85 44.09 6.41
C ILE A 918 4.24 45.40 5.90
N ILE A 919 2.94 45.55 6.05
CA ILE A 919 2.22 46.76 5.63
C ILE A 919 1.57 47.38 6.86
N ASN A 920 2.05 48.57 7.21
CA ASN A 920 1.52 49.36 8.31
C ASN A 920 0.75 50.57 7.76
N GLY A 921 -0.54 50.66 8.08
CA GLY A 921 -1.34 51.81 7.67
C GLY A 921 -2.83 51.74 7.97
N ARG A 922 -3.59 52.67 7.41
CA ARG A 922 -5.07 52.67 7.55
C ARG A 922 -5.67 51.68 6.58
N SER A 923 -6.67 50.91 6.99
CA SER A 923 -7.39 50.05 6.05
C SER A 923 -8.50 50.82 5.33
N SER A 924 -8.92 50.33 4.17
CA SER A 924 -10.15 50.73 3.49
C SER A 924 -10.92 49.48 3.08
N ALA A 925 -12.24 49.48 3.31
CA ALA A 925 -13.12 48.40 2.88
C ALA A 925 -14.40 48.96 2.23
N GLY A 926 -14.76 48.46 1.05
CA GLY A 926 -15.93 48.90 0.28
C GLY A 926 -16.16 48.04 -0.97
N ASP A 927 -17.41 47.89 -1.41
CA ASP A 927 -17.80 47.09 -2.59
C ASP A 927 -17.21 45.66 -2.63
N GLY A 928 -17.10 45.02 -1.46
CA GLY A 928 -16.54 43.66 -1.34
C GLY A 928 -15.01 43.57 -1.52
N ARG A 929 -14.31 44.69 -1.50
CA ARG A 929 -12.85 44.77 -1.56
C ARG A 929 -12.29 45.38 -0.28
N ALA A 930 -11.10 44.94 0.11
CA ALA A 930 -10.33 45.51 1.21
C ALA A 930 -8.87 45.74 0.80
N GLY A 931 -8.26 46.77 1.36
CA GLY A 931 -6.87 47.12 1.10
C GLY A 931 -6.29 48.06 2.16
N MET A 932 -4.98 48.28 2.07
CA MET A 932 -4.23 49.19 2.93
C MET A 932 -4.00 50.52 2.20
N LEU A 933 -4.43 51.63 2.77
CA LEU A 933 -4.28 52.96 2.18
C LEU A 933 -2.80 53.40 2.15
N LEU A 934 -2.36 53.84 0.98
CA LEU A 934 -1.10 54.54 0.72
C LEU A 934 -1.38 56.06 0.66
N GLY A 935 -0.34 56.87 0.43
CA GLY A 935 -0.49 58.31 0.16
C GLY A 935 -1.50 58.58 -0.98
N ASP A 936 -2.13 59.76 -0.98
CA ASP A 936 -3.10 60.20 -2.02
C ASP A 936 -4.38 59.37 -2.18
N GLY A 937 -4.73 58.49 -1.23
CA GLY A 937 -6.00 57.74 -1.23
C GLY A 937 -6.00 56.48 -2.11
N VAL A 938 -4.82 56.02 -2.56
CA VAL A 938 -4.65 54.75 -3.27
C VAL A 938 -4.65 53.59 -2.27
N ALA A 939 -5.43 52.54 -2.48
CA ALA A 939 -5.43 51.35 -1.63
C ALA A 939 -4.61 50.21 -2.26
N LEU A 940 -3.70 49.62 -1.50
CA LEU A 940 -2.97 48.40 -1.83
C LEU A 940 -3.82 47.18 -1.46
N GLY A 941 -4.35 46.48 -2.45
CA GLY A 941 -5.19 45.30 -2.28
C GLY A 941 -4.45 43.97 -2.42
N SER A 942 -5.18 42.87 -2.28
CA SER A 942 -4.64 41.51 -2.51
C SER A 942 -4.24 41.29 -3.98
N GLU A 943 -4.91 41.92 -4.94
CA GLU A 943 -4.59 41.86 -6.37
C GLU A 943 -3.22 42.48 -6.68
N ASP A 944 -2.83 43.54 -5.98
CA ASP A 944 -1.54 44.21 -6.19
C ASP A 944 -0.38 43.36 -5.66
N LEU A 945 -0.57 42.73 -4.50
CA LEU A 945 0.40 41.80 -3.91
C LEU A 945 0.51 40.51 -4.73
N ALA A 946 -0.57 40.06 -5.36
CA ALA A 946 -0.58 38.89 -6.25
C ALA A 946 0.17 39.13 -7.58
N GLN A 947 0.36 40.39 -7.98
CA GLN A 947 1.08 40.77 -9.20
C GLN A 947 2.61 40.88 -9.00
N MET A 948 3.10 40.66 -7.78
CA MET A 948 4.53 40.60 -7.52
C MET A 948 5.19 39.48 -8.32
N ARG A 949 6.40 39.74 -8.84
CA ARG A 949 7.19 38.72 -9.56
C ARG A 949 7.36 37.45 -8.73
N LEU A 950 7.54 37.63 -7.43
CA LEU A 950 7.60 36.59 -6.43
C LEU A 950 6.60 36.90 -5.31
N THR A 951 5.52 36.13 -5.20
CA THR A 951 4.55 36.29 -4.10
C THR A 951 5.25 36.14 -2.74
N PRO A 952 5.04 37.01 -1.75
CA PRO A 952 5.69 36.86 -0.45
C PRO A 952 5.20 35.61 0.28
N GLU A 953 6.04 35.10 1.17
CA GLU A 953 5.78 33.87 1.92
C GLU A 953 5.01 34.17 3.20
N VAL A 954 5.36 35.29 3.84
CA VAL A 954 4.64 35.85 4.98
C VAL A 954 4.22 37.28 4.69
N VAL A 955 2.92 37.59 4.90
CA VAL A 955 2.39 38.95 4.87
C VAL A 955 1.82 39.32 6.24
N ILE A 956 2.31 40.40 6.83
CA ILE A 956 1.78 40.94 8.08
C ILE A 956 1.11 42.28 7.78
N LEU A 957 -0.20 42.35 7.99
CA LEU A 957 -0.98 43.57 7.90
C LEU A 957 -1.12 44.15 9.30
N HIS A 958 -0.85 45.44 9.45
CA HIS A 958 -1.08 46.18 10.67
C HIS A 958 -1.91 47.43 10.38
N ALA A 959 -3.06 47.52 11.03
CA ALA A 959 -4.00 48.61 10.87
C ALA A 959 -4.57 49.06 12.24
N PRO A 960 -4.08 50.18 12.81
CA PRO A 960 -4.61 50.71 14.06
C PRO A 960 -6.08 51.15 13.95
N GLU A 961 -6.41 51.70 12.78
CA GLU A 961 -7.76 52.09 12.40
C GLU A 961 -8.25 51.12 11.32
N VAL A 962 -9.08 50.15 11.73
CA VAL A 962 -9.73 49.21 10.82
C VAL A 962 -11.14 49.71 10.47
N ASP A 963 -11.36 49.94 9.19
CA ASP A 963 -12.70 50.14 8.62
C ASP A 963 -13.48 48.81 8.74
N HIS A 964 -14.65 48.86 9.37
CA HIS A 964 -15.26 47.75 10.09
C HIS A 964 -15.18 46.37 9.41
N GLY A 965 -14.52 45.41 10.07
CA GLY A 965 -14.68 43.95 9.89
C GLY A 965 -14.19 43.32 8.58
N GLY A 966 -13.72 44.10 7.61
CA GLY A 966 -13.42 43.62 6.26
C GLY A 966 -11.96 43.21 6.01
N LEU A 967 -10.99 43.75 6.75
CA LEU A 967 -9.57 43.59 6.39
C LEU A 967 -9.09 42.13 6.45
N ALA A 968 -9.12 41.52 7.63
CA ALA A 968 -8.72 40.11 7.79
C ALA A 968 -9.64 39.15 7.04
N SER A 969 -10.94 39.41 6.99
CA SER A 969 -11.94 38.54 6.38
C SER A 969 -11.90 38.52 4.85
N LEU A 970 -11.43 39.61 4.21
CA LEU A 970 -11.33 39.71 2.74
C LEU A 970 -9.89 39.56 2.25
N MET A 971 -8.90 40.20 2.90
CA MET A 971 -7.51 40.15 2.43
C MET A 971 -6.84 38.82 2.73
N ALA A 972 -7.00 38.23 3.93
CA ALA A 972 -6.24 37.03 4.27
C ALA A 972 -6.62 35.82 3.40
N PRO A 973 -7.92 35.50 3.16
CA PRO A 973 -8.31 34.46 2.21
C PRO A 973 -7.84 34.73 0.78
N ALA A 974 -7.90 35.99 0.32
CA ALA A 974 -7.49 36.38 -1.02
C ALA A 974 -5.98 36.27 -1.23
N LEU A 975 -5.19 36.64 -0.23
CA LEU A 975 -3.73 36.49 -0.24
C LEU A 975 -3.30 35.02 -0.18
N GLN A 976 -3.97 34.20 0.64
CA GLN A 976 -3.76 32.74 0.62
C GLN A 976 -4.07 32.16 -0.76
N LYS A 977 -5.18 32.57 -1.39
CA LYS A 977 -5.53 32.16 -2.75
C LYS A 977 -4.52 32.64 -3.80
N ALA A 978 -3.88 33.78 -3.57
CA ALA A 978 -2.80 34.31 -4.41
C ALA A 978 -1.44 33.61 -4.18
N GLY A 979 -1.35 32.70 -3.20
CA GLY A 979 -0.17 31.88 -2.95
C GLY A 979 0.72 32.36 -1.79
N VAL A 980 0.28 33.31 -0.97
CA VAL A 980 0.96 33.67 0.29
C VAL A 980 0.75 32.55 1.32
N ARG A 981 1.85 31.98 1.85
CA ARG A 981 1.78 30.85 2.79
C ARG A 981 1.19 31.23 4.15
N CYS A 982 1.61 32.37 4.70
CA CYS A 982 1.19 32.83 6.02
C CYS A 982 0.75 34.30 5.97
N VAL A 983 -0.42 34.60 6.53
CA VAL A 983 -0.94 35.97 6.63
C VAL A 983 -1.33 36.24 8.08
N VAL A 984 -0.90 37.37 8.62
CA VAL A 984 -1.45 37.90 9.87
C VAL A 984 -2.19 39.19 9.56
N ALA A 985 -3.46 39.27 9.96
CA ALA A 985 -4.27 40.45 9.71
C ALA A 985 -5.19 40.76 10.91
N PRO A 986 -5.34 42.03 11.29
CA PRO A 986 -6.23 42.42 12.38
C PRO A 986 -7.69 42.40 11.92
N ALA A 987 -8.56 41.84 12.75
CA ALA A 987 -10.00 41.84 12.53
C ALA A 987 -10.67 43.17 12.91
N TRP A 988 -10.06 43.93 13.83
CA TRP A 988 -10.49 45.25 14.28
C TRP A 988 -9.28 46.08 14.71
N GLY A 989 -9.49 47.37 14.98
CA GLY A 989 -8.42 48.30 15.35
C GLY A 989 -7.65 47.87 16.61
N THR A 990 -6.33 48.01 16.56
CA THR A 990 -5.39 47.61 17.62
C THR A 990 -4.43 48.76 17.93
N GLY A 991 -3.81 48.77 19.11
CA GLY A 991 -2.79 49.76 19.47
C GLY A 991 -2.26 49.63 20.89
N GLY A 992 -1.35 50.51 21.27
CA GLY A 992 -0.76 50.56 22.61
C GLY A 992 0.25 49.43 22.90
N PRO A 993 0.65 49.24 24.17
CA PRO A 993 1.73 48.32 24.53
C PRO A 993 1.49 46.85 24.16
N ALA A 994 0.23 46.40 24.16
CA ALA A 994 -0.12 45.02 23.80
C ALA A 994 0.06 44.75 22.29
N ASP A 995 -0.15 45.75 21.45
CA ASP A 995 0.09 45.68 20.01
C ASP A 995 1.58 45.59 19.68
N ALA A 996 2.41 46.41 20.33
CA ALA A 996 3.86 46.32 20.22
C ALA A 996 4.37 44.94 20.68
N ALA A 997 3.88 44.44 21.83
CA ALA A 997 4.27 43.14 22.36
C ALA A 997 3.96 41.98 21.40
N TYR A 998 2.83 42.03 20.68
CA TYR A 998 2.48 41.05 19.66
C TYR A 998 3.49 41.06 18.51
N HIS A 999 3.69 42.21 17.87
CA HIS A 999 4.51 42.31 16.66
C HIS A 999 5.99 42.04 16.93
N ASP A 1000 6.55 42.58 18.03
CA ASP A 1000 7.95 42.35 18.38
C ASP A 1000 8.23 40.87 18.67
N THR A 1001 7.32 40.20 19.38
CA THR A 1001 7.44 38.76 19.69
C THR A 1001 7.30 37.91 18.43
N LEU A 1002 6.30 38.21 17.58
CA LEU A 1002 6.08 37.49 16.33
C LEU A 1002 7.31 37.57 15.42
N LEU A 1003 7.83 38.78 15.20
CA LEU A 1003 8.99 39.00 14.33
C LEU A 1003 10.25 38.35 14.90
N SER A 1004 10.48 38.44 16.22
CA SER A 1004 11.63 37.83 16.88
C SER A 1004 11.63 36.30 16.75
N LEU A 1005 10.48 35.65 16.96
CA LEU A 1005 10.35 34.20 16.85
C LEU A 1005 10.45 33.73 15.39
N LEU A 1006 9.83 34.45 14.45
CA LEU A 1006 9.98 34.15 13.01
C LEU A 1006 11.42 34.32 12.53
N ALA A 1007 12.10 35.38 12.99
CA ALA A 1007 13.51 35.62 12.69
C ALA A 1007 14.41 34.51 13.25
N GLY A 1008 14.09 34.01 14.45
CA GLY A 1008 14.75 32.88 15.11
C GLY A 1008 14.50 31.51 14.46
N GLY A 1009 13.66 31.43 13.42
CA GLY A 1009 13.35 30.19 12.72
C GLY A 1009 12.32 29.31 13.44
N GLU A 1010 11.57 29.87 14.38
CA GLU A 1010 10.44 29.17 15.00
C GLU A 1010 9.32 28.90 14.00
N ARG A 1011 8.48 27.91 14.28
CA ARG A 1011 7.28 27.65 13.46
C ARG A 1011 6.37 28.86 13.50
N PHE A 1012 5.70 29.14 12.40
CA PHE A 1012 4.66 30.17 12.35
C PHE A 1012 3.59 29.97 13.44
N ALA A 1013 3.18 28.73 13.69
CA ALA A 1013 2.24 28.41 14.77
C ALA A 1013 2.76 28.82 16.17
N ASP A 1014 4.02 28.49 16.47
CA ASP A 1014 4.63 28.77 17.77
C ASP A 1014 4.94 30.26 17.92
N ALA A 1015 5.40 30.91 16.85
CA ALA A 1015 5.63 32.35 16.78
C ALA A 1015 4.34 33.14 17.01
N HIS A 1016 3.25 32.74 16.35
CA HIS A 1016 1.92 33.31 16.57
C HIS A 1016 1.42 33.05 18.00
N ALA A 1017 1.55 31.82 18.51
CA ALA A 1017 1.13 31.48 19.87
C ALA A 1017 1.88 32.30 20.93
N GLY A 1018 3.20 32.46 20.77
CA GLY A 1018 4.02 33.32 21.63
C GLY A 1018 3.60 34.78 21.56
N ALA A 1019 3.33 35.31 20.37
CA ALA A 1019 2.86 36.68 20.17
C ALA A 1019 1.47 36.91 20.80
N VAL A 1020 0.55 35.96 20.65
CA VAL A 1020 -0.77 36.00 21.31
C VAL A 1020 -0.63 36.00 22.82
N ALA A 1021 0.25 35.17 23.38
CA ALA A 1021 0.51 35.14 24.82
C ALA A 1021 1.09 36.47 25.33
N ALA A 1022 2.10 37.02 24.65
CA ALA A 1022 2.69 38.31 24.99
C ALA A 1022 1.67 39.47 24.93
N CYS A 1023 0.81 39.47 23.90
CA CYS A 1023 -0.29 40.43 23.78
C CYS A 1023 -1.31 40.28 24.91
N PHE A 1024 -1.68 39.05 25.26
CA PHE A 1024 -2.62 38.76 26.34
C PHE A 1024 -2.07 39.20 27.68
N ASP A 1025 -0.81 38.89 27.99
CA ASP A 1025 -0.17 39.28 29.25
C ASP A 1025 -0.07 40.81 29.41
N ALA A 1026 0.10 41.53 28.31
CA ALA A 1026 0.11 42.99 28.30
C ALA A 1026 -1.28 43.62 28.52
N ALA A 1027 -2.36 43.02 28.01
CA ALA A 1027 -3.74 43.50 28.18
C ALA A 1027 -4.80 42.36 28.22
N PRO A 1028 -4.95 41.64 29.36
CA PRO A 1028 -5.78 40.43 29.42
C PRO A 1028 -7.29 40.66 29.22
N GLN A 1029 -7.80 41.86 29.55
CA GLN A 1029 -9.24 42.13 29.63
C GLN A 1029 -9.84 42.78 28.38
N ASP A 1030 -9.01 43.23 27.43
CA ASP A 1030 -9.48 44.04 26.29
C ASP A 1030 -9.84 43.21 25.04
N GLY A 1031 -9.49 41.92 25.05
CA GLY A 1031 -9.71 40.99 23.93
C GLY A 1031 -8.82 41.28 22.70
N GLN A 1032 -7.89 42.22 22.80
CA GLN A 1032 -7.05 42.69 21.69
C GLN A 1032 -6.16 41.59 21.08
N TRP A 1033 -5.69 40.65 21.89
CA TRP A 1033 -4.91 39.49 21.42
C TRP A 1033 -5.61 38.67 20.33
N ALA A 1034 -6.95 38.65 20.36
CA ALA A 1034 -7.78 37.92 19.41
C ALA A 1034 -8.04 38.71 18.11
N ALA A 1035 -7.63 39.98 18.05
CA ALA A 1035 -7.73 40.77 16.84
C ALA A 1035 -6.82 40.22 15.75
N TYR A 1036 -5.62 39.73 16.12
CA TYR A 1036 -4.62 39.24 15.18
C TYR A 1036 -4.96 37.84 14.70
N GLN A 1037 -5.69 37.77 13.59
CA GLN A 1037 -6.04 36.51 12.95
C GLN A 1037 -4.86 36.04 12.12
N ALA A 1038 -4.27 34.91 12.52
CA ALA A 1038 -3.23 34.24 11.76
C ALA A 1038 -3.84 33.19 10.83
N TRP A 1039 -3.41 33.22 9.59
CA TRP A 1039 -3.86 32.36 8.50
C TRP A 1039 -2.66 31.66 7.89
N GLY A 1040 -2.73 30.35 7.65
CA GLY A 1040 -1.72 29.67 6.84
C GLY A 1040 -1.06 28.45 7.45
N GLU A 1041 0.12 28.13 6.94
CA GLU A 1041 0.88 26.93 7.29
C GLU A 1041 1.42 27.00 8.73
N PRO A 1042 1.10 26.03 9.60
CA PRO A 1042 1.55 26.01 10.99
C PRO A 1042 3.05 25.80 11.11
N ASP A 1043 3.61 24.89 10.30
CA ASP A 1043 4.99 24.44 10.37
C ASP A 1043 5.94 25.26 9.49
N PHE A 1044 5.45 26.34 8.86
CA PHE A 1044 6.29 27.26 8.10
C PHE A 1044 7.39 27.84 9.00
N ARG A 1045 8.62 27.85 8.50
CA ARG A 1045 9.80 28.45 9.14
C ARG A 1045 10.63 29.18 8.09
N PHE A 1046 11.25 30.29 8.47
CA PHE A 1046 12.36 30.82 7.69
C PHE A 1046 13.59 29.93 7.91
N PRO A 1047 14.33 29.54 6.86
CA PRO A 1047 15.50 28.66 6.98
C PRO A 1047 16.57 29.32 7.85
N GLY A 1048 17.30 28.54 8.66
CA GLY A 1048 18.42 29.03 9.47
C GLY A 1048 19.58 29.56 8.60
N LEU A 1049 20.44 30.41 9.16
CA LEU A 1049 21.66 30.82 8.45
C LEU A 1049 22.56 29.58 8.35
N ALA A 1050 22.90 29.15 7.14
CA ALA A 1050 23.89 28.09 6.99
C ALA A 1050 25.19 28.56 7.68
N PRO A 1051 25.80 27.74 8.57
CA PRO A 1051 27.09 28.10 9.12
C PRO A 1051 28.08 28.27 7.97
N ALA A 1052 28.74 29.43 7.94
CA ALA A 1052 29.71 29.80 6.92
C ALA A 1052 30.92 28.84 6.88
#